data_AF-A0A836JQI3-F1
#
_entry.id   AF-A0A836JQI3-F1
#
_cell.length_a   1.000
_cell.length_b   1.000
_cell.length_c   1.000
_cell.angle_alpha   90.00
_cell.angle_beta   90.00
_cell.angle_gamma   90.00
#
_symmetry.space_group_name_H-M   'P 1'
#
loop_
_entity.id
_entity.type
_entity.pdbx_description
1 polymer ?
#
loop_
_entity_poly.entity_id
_entity_poly.type
_entity_poly.pdbx_seq_one_letter_code
_entity_poly.pdbx_strand_id
1 'polypeptide(L)'
;MFNLLLKFQAFISKKKGKIWQLFRATDFESLMYPCFTFCRILGIFPYKINASTIKSCKLYYILSTIIFCTFCVDEILSIYDVNISKNIAFRSVPRILQLNCFHIFGGFIVAGTFILSGPRMRLLQTILNLSLRLPPETYKNISKLIHAKDIFGFFFLITQALIYFPNMQDSVFRLIVVQYIILLVFQMDMLYMNCVCVLKACFKQINDNLMNLRRFVAHREPYFFREIYQKHLFLLMELKALEKQHLTISSTVQMLTTIFSLQLLCTIILTFIQITFYLYFYLIRIQRGDSVNQGGNLESQVYYKTFITGITYYIIKTIMLVWACETSKHQAMEIGVTVRNMFNSISNKEIKYELQLFSLQLMHRKNIFSAKGFIVDATLLTAVINDKMWKRWQLFHATDFESLMYPSFTFCYILGIFPYKINSSVFETSTPRYIFSTIVICVCIVSLLYSLYILYIFDIFGSGYYQIIPKILTYSCFNILSGFIAIVTYILSGPRMRLLQTIKEISSKLPPESYQKLSKLIHIKDLLGSFFLIIIQLSLYFNTSIHIIIFDYNMIINQIFILYATQMIFHMDMLYMNCVCILKACFKRINDNLGNIREHTMDDKAHHLGQKQRSLFLLIELKALEKQYLMISNIVQMLNMVFSLQLLATIIMTFTQITFMLYFYVLHWQMNISIFHIDNYICRIVLTISTIYYFIKMVLMVWACETGKDQALQIGTTVHDVLNSVDDNEIKWELRLFSLQIMHRDNTFSAKSLTMDATLLTALQLFSLQILHRDNTFSAKSLIMDATLLTAIVGSVSTYLLILIQFLKMKYYCDDEIARNVTQIIH
;
A
#
# COMPACT_ATOMS: atom_id res chain seq x y z
N MET A 1 -54.99 -5.08 -7.69
CA MET A 1 -53.67 -4.66 -7.17
C MET A 1 -52.66 -5.81 -7.00
N PHE A 2 -52.85 -6.99 -7.63
CA PHE A 2 -51.98 -8.17 -7.38
C PHE A 2 -51.29 -8.82 -8.60
N ASN A 3 -51.41 -8.25 -9.81
CA ASN A 3 -50.74 -8.80 -11.01
C ASN A 3 -49.54 -7.99 -11.52
N LEU A 4 -49.21 -6.84 -10.91
CA LEU A 4 -48.00 -6.09 -11.27
C LEU A 4 -46.73 -6.63 -10.57
N LEU A 5 -46.89 -7.38 -9.47
CA LEU A 5 -45.80 -8.04 -8.74
C LEU A 5 -45.28 -9.31 -9.45
N LEU A 6 -45.95 -9.80 -10.50
CA LEU A 6 -45.44 -10.87 -11.36
C LEU A 6 -44.54 -10.31 -12.49
N LYS A 7 -44.68 -9.03 -12.86
CA LYS A 7 -43.67 -8.31 -13.68
C LYS A 7 -42.34 -8.09 -12.93
N PHE A 8 -42.34 -8.30 -11.61
CA PHE A 8 -41.17 -8.36 -10.73
C PHE A 8 -40.28 -9.61 -10.99
N GLN A 9 -40.67 -10.50 -11.91
CA GLN A 9 -39.93 -11.74 -12.21
C GLN A 9 -39.32 -11.84 -13.62
N ALA A 10 -39.61 -10.94 -14.57
CA ALA A 10 -39.14 -11.10 -15.95
C ALA A 10 -37.99 -10.16 -16.41
N PHE A 11 -37.87 -8.92 -15.89
CA PHE A 11 -37.04 -7.89 -16.55
C PHE A 11 -35.69 -7.51 -15.89
N ILE A 12 -35.31 -8.08 -14.73
CA ILE A 12 -33.90 -8.06 -14.24
C ILE A 12 -33.31 -9.47 -14.26
N SER A 13 -33.68 -10.24 -15.28
CA SER A 13 -32.84 -11.33 -15.76
C SER A 13 -31.72 -10.72 -16.63
N LYS A 14 -30.48 -11.16 -16.42
CA LYS A 14 -29.21 -10.66 -16.99
C LYS A 14 -28.56 -9.45 -16.29
N LYS A 15 -28.27 -9.57 -14.99
CA LYS A 15 -27.05 -8.93 -14.45
C LYS A 15 -25.84 -9.54 -15.17
N LYS A 16 -25.40 -8.92 -16.26
CA LYS A 16 -24.02 -9.07 -16.79
C LYS A 16 -23.08 -8.98 -15.59
N GLY A 17 -22.17 -9.95 -15.43
CA GLY A 17 -21.25 -10.02 -14.31
C GLY A 17 -20.65 -8.64 -14.04
N LYS A 18 -20.89 -8.11 -12.84
CA LYS A 18 -20.27 -6.83 -12.45
C LYS A 18 -18.77 -7.04 -12.54
N ILE A 19 -18.12 -6.27 -13.41
CA ILE A 19 -16.67 -6.28 -13.58
C ILE A 19 -16.06 -6.10 -12.19
N TRP A 20 -15.28 -7.10 -11.75
CA TRP A 20 -14.58 -7.01 -10.48
C TRP A 20 -13.71 -5.75 -10.48
N GLN A 21 -13.89 -4.90 -9.47
CA GLN A 21 -13.10 -3.69 -9.27
C GLN A 21 -12.31 -3.81 -7.98
N LEU A 22 -10.99 -3.77 -8.10
CA LEU A 22 -10.07 -3.79 -6.98
C LEU A 22 -10.43 -2.67 -5.98
N PHE A 23 -10.42 -3.02 -4.68
CA PHE A 23 -10.82 -2.17 -3.54
C PHE A 23 -12.25 -1.58 -3.54
N ARG A 24 -13.15 -2.06 -4.41
CA ARG A 24 -14.54 -1.57 -4.52
C ARG A 24 -15.54 -2.72 -4.55
N ALA A 25 -15.39 -3.68 -3.65
CA ALA A 25 -16.36 -4.79 -3.56
C ALA A 25 -17.76 -4.26 -3.17
N THR A 26 -18.79 -4.80 -3.81
CA THR A 26 -20.20 -4.47 -3.52
C THR A 26 -20.97 -5.62 -2.89
N ASP A 27 -20.39 -6.81 -2.89
CA ASP A 27 -20.98 -8.06 -2.41
C ASP A 27 -19.88 -9.01 -1.94
N PHE A 28 -20.26 -10.11 -1.29
CA PHE A 28 -19.33 -11.11 -0.76
C PHE A 28 -18.48 -11.77 -1.86
N GLU A 29 -19.06 -12.00 -3.05
CA GLU A 29 -18.35 -12.59 -4.17
C GLU A 29 -17.20 -11.68 -4.64
N SER A 30 -17.48 -10.39 -4.88
CA SER A 30 -16.45 -9.42 -5.27
C SER A 30 -15.41 -9.18 -4.18
N LEU A 31 -15.78 -9.30 -2.89
CA LEU A 31 -14.87 -9.17 -1.74
C LEU A 31 -13.88 -10.33 -1.66
N MET A 32 -14.36 -11.55 -1.90
CA MET A 32 -13.55 -12.77 -1.77
C MET A 32 -12.85 -13.15 -3.08
N TYR A 33 -13.14 -12.45 -4.18
CA TYR A 33 -12.70 -12.81 -5.52
C TYR A 33 -11.18 -13.02 -5.66
N PRO A 34 -10.28 -12.15 -5.13
CA PRO A 34 -8.85 -12.37 -5.24
C PRO A 34 -8.42 -13.67 -4.55
N CYS A 35 -8.91 -13.86 -3.32
CA CYS A 35 -8.63 -15.05 -2.53
C CYS A 35 -9.15 -16.32 -3.23
N PHE A 36 -10.39 -16.31 -3.72
CA PHE A 36 -10.93 -17.47 -4.43
C PHE A 36 -10.22 -17.76 -5.74
N THR A 37 -9.73 -16.74 -6.44
CA THR A 37 -8.95 -16.93 -7.68
C THR A 37 -7.63 -17.62 -7.38
N PHE A 38 -6.87 -17.17 -6.37
CA PHE A 38 -5.63 -17.84 -5.97
C PHE A 38 -5.88 -19.25 -5.43
N CYS A 39 -6.94 -19.47 -4.64
CA CYS A 39 -7.30 -20.81 -4.18
C CYS A 39 -7.65 -21.75 -5.35
N ARG A 40 -8.27 -21.24 -6.43
CA ARG A 40 -8.57 -22.04 -7.63
C ARG A 40 -7.30 -22.43 -8.37
N ILE A 41 -6.37 -21.49 -8.55
CA ILE A 41 -5.07 -21.74 -9.19
C ILE A 41 -4.28 -22.83 -8.43
N LEU A 42 -4.29 -22.77 -7.09
CA LEU A 42 -3.60 -23.75 -6.23
C LEU A 42 -4.33 -25.09 -6.07
N GLY A 43 -5.51 -25.27 -6.70
CA GLY A 43 -6.29 -26.51 -6.59
C GLY A 43 -7.00 -26.69 -5.25
N ILE A 44 -7.14 -25.65 -4.44
CA ILE A 44 -7.73 -25.69 -3.08
C ILE A 44 -9.26 -25.49 -3.11
N PHE A 45 -9.78 -24.92 -4.19
CA PHE A 45 -11.16 -24.43 -4.27
C PHE A 45 -11.97 -25.12 -5.37
N PRO A 46 -12.54 -26.32 -5.11
CA PRO A 46 -13.30 -27.07 -6.11
C PRO A 46 -14.75 -26.59 -6.30
N TYR A 47 -15.03 -25.31 -6.01
CA TYR A 47 -16.39 -24.76 -6.00
C TYR A 47 -16.60 -23.71 -7.08
N LYS A 48 -17.80 -23.71 -7.65
CA LYS A 48 -18.34 -22.65 -8.49
C LYS A 48 -19.20 -21.73 -7.65
N ILE A 49 -18.96 -20.43 -7.76
CA ILE A 49 -19.73 -19.40 -7.08
C ILE A 49 -20.68 -18.79 -8.10
N ASN A 50 -21.96 -18.77 -7.74
CA ASN A 50 -22.98 -17.96 -8.39
C ASN A 50 -23.43 -16.89 -7.38
N ALA A 51 -24.15 -15.88 -7.84
CA ALA A 51 -24.54 -14.69 -7.06
C ALA A 51 -25.12 -14.94 -5.65
N SER A 52 -25.73 -16.10 -5.39
CA SER A 52 -26.25 -16.48 -4.06
C SER A 52 -25.92 -17.91 -3.61
N THR A 53 -25.23 -18.71 -4.43
CA THR A 53 -24.99 -20.13 -4.14
C THR A 53 -23.58 -20.58 -4.52
N ILE A 54 -22.95 -21.32 -3.61
CA ILE A 54 -21.67 -22.01 -3.81
C ILE A 54 -21.99 -23.48 -4.05
N LYS A 55 -21.65 -23.99 -5.24
CA LYS A 55 -21.87 -25.39 -5.64
C LYS A 55 -20.54 -26.06 -5.96
N SER A 56 -20.45 -27.36 -5.72
CA SER A 56 -19.30 -28.15 -6.19
C SER A 56 -19.25 -28.15 -7.72
N CYS A 57 -18.04 -28.06 -8.28
CA CYS A 57 -17.80 -28.18 -9.70
C CYS A 57 -17.01 -29.47 -9.96
N LYS A 58 -17.59 -30.40 -10.75
CA LYS A 58 -16.92 -31.67 -11.07
C LYS A 58 -15.52 -31.45 -11.64
N LEU A 59 -15.36 -30.51 -12.56
CA LEU A 59 -14.08 -30.20 -13.20
C LEU A 59 -13.04 -29.67 -12.20
N TYR A 60 -13.41 -28.72 -11.34
CA TYR A 60 -12.48 -28.20 -10.33
C TYR A 60 -12.17 -29.21 -9.22
N TYR A 61 -13.11 -30.12 -8.93
CA TYR A 61 -12.85 -31.22 -8.00
C TYR A 61 -11.84 -32.21 -8.58
N ILE A 62 -11.98 -32.59 -9.86
CA ILE A 62 -10.99 -33.42 -10.57
C ILE A 62 -9.61 -32.75 -10.57
N LEU A 63 -9.54 -31.45 -10.89
CA LEU A 63 -8.27 -30.69 -10.84
C LEU A 63 -7.66 -30.68 -9.44
N SER A 64 -8.47 -30.44 -8.40
CA SER A 64 -8.05 -30.48 -6.99
C SER A 64 -7.50 -31.85 -6.60
N THR A 65 -8.16 -32.94 -7.03
CA THR A 65 -7.71 -34.31 -6.80
C THR A 65 -6.38 -34.59 -7.50
N ILE A 66 -6.22 -34.18 -8.76
CA ILE A 66 -4.97 -34.37 -9.50
C ILE A 66 -3.82 -33.65 -8.78
N ILE A 67 -4.00 -32.37 -8.44
CA ILE A 67 -2.98 -31.56 -7.76
C ILE A 67 -2.63 -32.16 -6.39
N PHE A 68 -3.63 -32.66 -5.65
CA PHE A 68 -3.40 -33.33 -4.37
C PHE A 68 -2.62 -34.64 -4.53
N CYS A 69 -2.99 -35.48 -5.50
CA CYS A 69 -2.28 -36.73 -5.77
C CYS A 69 -0.83 -36.50 -6.20
N THR A 70 -0.57 -35.53 -7.08
CA THR A 70 0.81 -35.17 -7.47
C THR A 70 1.59 -34.66 -6.26
N PHE A 71 1.00 -33.78 -5.45
CA PHE A 71 1.63 -33.31 -4.21
C PHE A 71 1.98 -34.46 -3.27
N CYS A 72 1.10 -35.44 -3.07
CA CYS A 72 1.40 -36.58 -2.20
C CYS A 72 2.60 -37.41 -2.68
N VAL A 73 2.71 -37.63 -4.00
CA VAL A 73 3.86 -38.34 -4.58
C VAL A 73 5.14 -37.52 -4.39
N ASP A 74 5.10 -36.23 -4.73
CA ASP A 74 6.26 -35.34 -4.64
C ASP A 74 6.72 -35.10 -3.19
N GLU A 75 5.79 -35.09 -2.23
CA GLU A 75 6.08 -34.96 -0.79
C GLU A 75 6.77 -36.21 -0.25
N ILE A 76 6.32 -37.41 -0.64
CA ILE A 76 6.99 -38.68 -0.27
C ILE A 76 8.40 -38.73 -0.86
N LEU A 77 8.56 -38.34 -2.14
CA LEU A 77 9.86 -38.24 -2.78
C LEU A 77 10.76 -37.23 -2.07
N SER A 78 10.22 -36.07 -1.67
CA SER A 78 10.98 -35.03 -0.95
C SER A 78 11.45 -35.52 0.42
N ILE A 79 10.61 -36.23 1.18
CA ILE A 79 10.96 -36.81 2.48
C ILE A 79 12.01 -37.93 2.31
N TYR A 80 11.87 -38.76 1.27
CA TYR A 80 12.84 -39.80 0.93
C TYR A 80 14.21 -39.19 0.59
N ASP A 81 14.22 -38.15 -0.24
CA ASP A 81 15.43 -37.44 -0.63
C ASP A 81 16.14 -36.80 0.56
N VAL A 82 15.39 -36.18 1.47
CA VAL A 82 15.92 -35.52 2.66
C VAL A 82 16.52 -36.50 3.67
N ASN A 83 15.93 -37.68 3.84
CA ASN A 83 16.32 -38.60 4.90
C ASN A 83 17.20 -39.78 4.44
N ILE A 84 17.02 -40.28 3.21
CA ILE A 84 17.61 -41.55 2.75
C ILE A 84 18.64 -41.33 1.64
N SER A 85 18.30 -40.54 0.63
CA SER A 85 19.09 -40.38 -0.61
C SER A 85 20.49 -39.81 -0.38
N LYS A 86 20.73 -39.07 0.71
CA LYS A 86 21.99 -38.35 1.01
C LYS A 86 22.48 -37.43 -0.13
N ASN A 87 21.70 -37.21 -1.19
CA ASN A 87 21.97 -36.28 -2.30
C ASN A 87 22.03 -34.80 -1.89
N ILE A 88 21.94 -34.51 -0.59
CA ILE A 88 21.89 -33.16 -0.05
C ILE A 88 23.23 -32.84 0.60
N ALA A 89 23.91 -31.80 0.09
CA ALA A 89 25.17 -31.28 0.62
C ALA A 89 25.04 -30.58 2.00
N PHE A 90 23.86 -30.60 2.64
CA PHE A 90 23.61 -29.96 3.94
C PHE A 90 23.85 -30.95 5.08
N ARG A 91 25.10 -31.01 5.57
CA ARG A 91 25.57 -31.95 6.60
C ARG A 91 25.10 -31.65 8.05
N SER A 92 24.08 -30.82 8.30
CA SER A 92 23.67 -30.48 9.67
C SER A 92 22.33 -31.11 10.10
N VAL A 93 22.38 -31.89 11.19
CA VAL A 93 21.19 -32.53 11.82
C VAL A 93 20.04 -31.53 12.08
N PRO A 94 20.28 -30.30 12.56
CA PRO A 94 19.20 -29.34 12.77
C PRO A 94 18.48 -28.93 11.49
N ARG A 95 19.16 -28.90 10.33
CA ARG A 95 18.55 -28.51 9.05
C ARG A 95 17.64 -29.60 8.52
N ILE A 96 18.06 -30.86 8.63
CA ILE A 96 17.23 -32.02 8.30
C ILE A 96 15.97 -32.03 9.18
N LEU A 97 16.13 -31.79 10.48
CA LEU A 97 15.00 -31.69 11.41
C LEU A 97 14.03 -30.56 11.02
N GLN A 98 14.54 -29.37 10.70
CA GLN A 98 13.72 -28.25 10.24
C GLN A 98 12.91 -28.61 8.97
N LEU A 99 13.56 -29.21 7.96
CA LEU A 99 12.92 -29.59 6.70
C LEU A 99 11.86 -30.68 6.93
N ASN A 100 12.16 -31.70 7.73
CA ASN A 100 11.20 -32.72 8.10
C ASN A 100 9.97 -32.14 8.82
N CYS A 101 10.17 -31.25 9.79
CA CYS A 101 9.06 -30.56 10.43
C CYS A 101 8.24 -29.74 9.42
N PHE A 102 8.91 -29.04 8.50
CA PHE A 102 8.22 -28.27 7.46
C PHE A 102 7.33 -29.14 6.58
N HIS A 103 7.87 -30.23 6.05
CA HIS A 103 7.15 -31.18 5.20
C HIS A 103 6.01 -31.89 5.97
N ILE A 104 6.26 -32.40 7.17
CA ILE A 104 5.23 -33.09 7.96
C ILE A 104 4.04 -32.16 8.29
N PHE A 105 4.30 -30.96 8.84
CA PHE A 105 3.21 -30.04 9.17
C PHE A 105 2.58 -29.41 7.92
N GLY A 106 3.38 -29.11 6.89
CA GLY A 106 2.91 -28.59 5.61
C GLY A 106 2.00 -29.58 4.88
N GLY A 107 2.45 -30.82 4.72
CA GLY A 107 1.69 -31.92 4.14
C GLY A 107 0.40 -32.21 4.92
N PHE A 108 0.45 -32.17 6.25
CA PHE A 108 -0.77 -32.31 7.07
C PHE A 108 -1.78 -31.18 6.82
N ILE A 109 -1.31 -29.93 6.68
CA ILE A 109 -2.19 -28.80 6.32
C ILE A 109 -2.79 -29.00 4.92
N VAL A 110 -2.01 -29.46 3.94
CA VAL A 110 -2.48 -29.71 2.58
C VAL A 110 -3.54 -30.82 2.56
N ALA A 111 -3.27 -31.95 3.21
CA ALA A 111 -4.21 -33.08 3.33
C ALA A 111 -5.49 -32.68 4.06
N GLY A 112 -5.38 -32.01 5.21
CA GLY A 112 -6.54 -31.47 5.94
C GLY A 112 -7.34 -30.48 5.09
N THR A 113 -6.65 -29.67 4.28
CA THR A 113 -7.27 -28.71 3.37
C THR A 113 -8.11 -29.41 2.30
N PHE A 114 -7.63 -30.52 1.75
CA PHE A 114 -8.36 -31.31 0.76
C PHE A 114 -9.57 -32.05 1.37
N ILE A 115 -9.37 -32.74 2.49
CA ILE A 115 -10.41 -33.53 3.20
C ILE A 115 -11.57 -32.63 3.66
N LEU A 116 -11.27 -31.46 4.21
CA LEU A 116 -12.28 -30.54 4.76
C LEU A 116 -12.94 -29.64 3.71
N SER A 117 -12.77 -29.93 2.42
CA SER A 117 -13.38 -29.16 1.32
C SER A 117 -14.92 -29.10 1.42
N GLY A 118 -15.59 -30.24 1.62
CA GLY A 118 -17.05 -30.30 1.77
C GLY A 118 -17.59 -29.45 2.94
N PRO A 119 -17.13 -29.64 4.19
CA PRO A 119 -17.49 -28.81 5.33
C PRO A 119 -17.20 -27.32 5.10
N ARG A 120 -16.05 -26.97 4.51
CA ARG A 120 -15.67 -25.58 4.22
C ARG A 120 -16.61 -24.91 3.23
N MET A 121 -17.07 -25.64 2.21
CA MET A 121 -18.08 -25.13 1.27
C MET A 121 -19.37 -24.74 2.00
N ARG A 122 -19.87 -25.60 2.89
CA ARG A 122 -21.08 -25.33 3.69
C ARG A 122 -20.89 -24.11 4.59
N LEU A 123 -19.72 -23.98 5.22
CA LEU A 123 -19.38 -22.80 6.03
C LEU A 123 -19.40 -21.51 5.18
N LEU A 124 -18.73 -21.51 4.02
CA LEU A 124 -18.71 -20.35 3.12
C LEU A 124 -20.12 -19.98 2.63
N GLN A 125 -20.99 -20.97 2.40
CA GLN A 125 -22.39 -20.73 2.05
C GLN A 125 -23.15 -20.07 3.21
N THR A 126 -22.95 -20.52 4.45
CA THR A 126 -23.58 -19.90 5.63
C THR A 126 -23.11 -18.45 5.81
N ILE A 127 -21.81 -18.20 5.65
CA ILE A 127 -21.24 -16.84 5.71
C ILE A 127 -21.81 -15.97 4.58
N LEU A 128 -21.90 -16.48 3.36
CA LEU A 128 -22.53 -15.79 2.23
C LEU A 128 -23.96 -15.38 2.59
N ASN A 129 -24.78 -16.32 3.07
CA ASN A 129 -26.17 -16.06 3.45
C ASN A 129 -26.31 -14.99 4.56
N LEU A 130 -25.43 -15.02 5.56
CA LEU A 130 -25.38 -14.00 6.61
C LEU A 130 -24.98 -12.62 6.05
N SER A 131 -23.99 -12.62 5.17
CA SER A 131 -23.41 -11.41 4.60
C SER A 131 -24.34 -10.69 3.60
N LEU A 132 -25.35 -11.37 3.04
CA LEU A 132 -26.36 -10.74 2.17
C LEU A 132 -27.12 -9.59 2.84
N ARG A 133 -27.14 -9.55 4.19
CA ARG A 133 -27.78 -8.48 4.96
C ARG A 133 -26.89 -7.23 5.09
N LEU A 134 -25.60 -7.33 4.79
CA LEU A 134 -24.67 -6.20 4.90
C LEU A 134 -24.89 -5.18 3.78
N PRO A 135 -24.83 -3.87 4.09
CA PRO A 135 -24.92 -2.84 3.06
C PRO A 135 -23.66 -2.82 2.17
N PRO A 136 -23.78 -2.39 0.90
CA PRO A 136 -22.66 -2.37 -0.06
C PRO A 136 -21.49 -1.47 0.38
N GLU A 137 -21.77 -0.44 1.19
CA GLU A 137 -20.73 0.44 1.73
C GLU A 137 -19.80 -0.28 2.72
N THR A 138 -20.35 -1.21 3.51
CA THR A 138 -19.56 -2.04 4.42
C THR A 138 -18.60 -2.93 3.63
N TYR A 139 -19.05 -3.53 2.53
CA TYR A 139 -18.18 -4.28 1.62
C TYR A 139 -17.05 -3.43 1.04
N LYS A 140 -17.37 -2.21 0.60
CA LYS A 140 -16.37 -1.27 0.06
C LYS A 140 -15.29 -0.93 1.09
N ASN A 141 -15.68 -0.73 2.34
CA ASN A 141 -14.73 -0.41 3.42
C ASN A 141 -13.85 -1.60 3.78
N ILE A 142 -14.41 -2.80 3.89
CA ILE A 142 -13.66 -4.03 4.22
C ILE A 142 -12.75 -4.45 3.06
N SER A 143 -13.19 -4.28 1.82
CA SER A 143 -12.44 -4.71 0.63
C SER A 143 -11.09 -4.03 0.46
N LYS A 144 -10.94 -2.80 0.98
CA LYS A 144 -9.64 -2.11 0.97
C LYS A 144 -8.59 -2.88 1.74
N LEU A 145 -8.96 -3.37 2.92
CA LEU A 145 -8.05 -4.11 3.77
C LEU A 145 -7.84 -5.53 3.25
N ILE A 146 -8.93 -6.25 2.95
CA ILE A 146 -8.87 -7.66 2.51
C ILE A 146 -8.10 -7.79 1.20
N HIS A 147 -8.45 -7.00 0.17
CA HIS A 147 -7.75 -7.07 -1.11
C HIS A 147 -6.29 -6.65 -0.96
N ALA A 148 -5.98 -5.64 -0.13
CA ALA A 148 -4.61 -5.22 0.08
C ALA A 148 -3.78 -6.35 0.69
N LYS A 149 -4.16 -6.84 1.89
CA LYS A 149 -3.36 -7.83 2.61
C LYS A 149 -3.15 -9.12 1.80
N ASP A 150 -4.19 -9.59 1.11
CA ASP A 150 -4.14 -10.85 0.36
C ASP A 150 -3.23 -10.73 -0.87
N ILE A 151 -3.38 -9.64 -1.64
CA ILE A 151 -2.59 -9.40 -2.84
C ILE A 151 -1.13 -9.15 -2.47
N PHE A 152 -0.87 -8.31 -1.46
CA PHE A 152 0.49 -8.01 -1.04
C PHE A 152 1.21 -9.24 -0.48
N GLY A 153 0.56 -10.02 0.39
CA GLY A 153 1.20 -11.21 0.94
C GLY A 153 1.44 -12.29 -0.12
N PHE A 154 0.54 -12.44 -1.10
CA PHE A 154 0.73 -13.37 -2.21
C PHE A 154 1.92 -12.98 -3.10
N PHE A 155 1.98 -11.71 -3.53
CA PHE A 155 3.11 -11.22 -4.33
C PHE A 155 4.41 -11.23 -3.54
N PHE A 156 4.39 -10.93 -2.24
CA PHE A 156 5.57 -11.04 -1.39
C PHE A 156 6.15 -12.46 -1.43
N LEU A 157 5.30 -13.48 -1.29
CA LEU A 157 5.73 -14.88 -1.34
C LEU A 157 6.24 -15.32 -2.71
N ILE A 158 5.64 -14.82 -3.80
CA ILE A 158 6.15 -15.06 -5.16
C ILE A 158 7.51 -14.41 -5.35
N THR A 159 7.68 -13.16 -4.92
CA THR A 159 8.97 -12.46 -5.02
C THR A 159 10.04 -13.19 -4.19
N GLN A 160 9.72 -13.64 -2.97
CA GLN A 160 10.62 -14.48 -2.17
C GLN A 160 10.97 -15.78 -2.90
N ALA A 161 10.00 -16.43 -3.54
CA ALA A 161 10.23 -17.60 -4.36
C ALA A 161 11.21 -17.29 -5.50
N LEU A 162 10.96 -16.26 -6.28
CA LEU A 162 11.80 -15.88 -7.41
C LEU A 162 13.24 -15.53 -6.99
N ILE A 163 13.44 -15.04 -5.77
CA ILE A 163 14.77 -14.78 -5.19
C ILE A 163 15.42 -16.08 -4.67
N TYR A 164 14.64 -17.00 -4.11
CA TYR A 164 15.14 -18.23 -3.52
C TYR A 164 15.45 -19.32 -4.58
N PHE A 165 14.66 -19.39 -5.64
CA PHE A 165 14.73 -20.43 -6.67
C PHE A 165 16.08 -20.53 -7.42
N PRO A 166 16.71 -19.42 -7.83
CA PRO A 166 17.99 -19.43 -8.56
C PRO A 166 19.20 -19.86 -7.73
N ASN A 167 19.11 -19.72 -6.41
CA ASN A 167 20.27 -19.71 -5.51
C ASN A 167 20.45 -21.02 -4.75
N MET A 168 19.59 -22.01 -4.98
CA MET A 168 19.63 -23.31 -4.31
C MET A 168 20.11 -24.38 -5.26
N GLN A 169 21.12 -25.14 -4.84
CA GLN A 169 21.55 -26.38 -5.49
C GLN A 169 20.59 -27.56 -5.15
N ASP A 170 19.29 -27.25 -5.06
CA ASP A 170 18.22 -28.19 -4.71
C ASP A 170 17.54 -28.73 -5.97
N SER A 171 16.93 -29.92 -5.89
CA SER A 171 16.15 -30.45 -7.01
C SER A 171 14.95 -29.52 -7.30
N VAL A 172 14.74 -29.19 -8.57
CA VAL A 172 13.66 -28.29 -9.04
C VAL A 172 12.30 -28.74 -8.50
N PHE A 173 12.06 -30.06 -8.40
CA PHE A 173 10.84 -30.63 -7.85
C PHE A 173 10.62 -30.29 -6.36
N ARG A 174 11.64 -30.44 -5.50
CA ARG A 174 11.54 -30.10 -4.06
C ARG A 174 11.20 -28.62 -3.87
N LEU A 175 11.83 -27.77 -4.66
CA LEU A 175 11.63 -26.33 -4.62
C LEU A 175 10.19 -25.93 -5.00
N ILE A 176 9.62 -26.61 -6.01
CA ILE A 176 8.19 -26.46 -6.38
C ILE A 176 7.28 -26.91 -5.25
N VAL A 177 7.56 -28.05 -4.61
CA VAL A 177 6.78 -28.58 -3.48
C VAL A 177 6.80 -27.63 -2.28
N VAL A 178 7.98 -27.16 -1.88
CA VAL A 178 8.14 -26.20 -0.78
C VAL A 178 7.36 -24.92 -1.08
N GLN A 179 7.46 -24.40 -2.30
CA GLN A 179 6.74 -23.21 -2.70
C GLN A 179 5.22 -23.43 -2.70
N TYR A 180 4.76 -24.58 -3.17
CA TYR A 180 3.36 -24.97 -3.15
C TYR A 180 2.81 -25.00 -1.71
N ILE A 181 3.53 -25.63 -0.78
CA ILE A 181 3.15 -25.66 0.65
C ILE A 181 3.04 -24.24 1.21
N ILE A 182 4.05 -23.38 0.98
CA ILE A 182 4.07 -22.01 1.50
C ILE A 182 2.86 -21.21 0.98
N LEU A 183 2.58 -21.27 -0.32
CA LEU A 183 1.46 -20.57 -0.93
C LEU A 183 0.11 -21.11 -0.46
N LEU A 184 -0.04 -22.43 -0.33
CA LEU A 184 -1.27 -23.06 0.15
C LEU A 184 -1.57 -22.69 1.60
N VAL A 185 -0.57 -22.78 2.49
CA VAL A 185 -0.72 -22.39 3.90
C VAL A 185 -1.12 -20.93 4.02
N PHE A 186 -0.42 -20.03 3.31
CA PHE A 186 -0.74 -18.60 3.28
C PHE A 186 -2.17 -18.35 2.82
N GLN A 187 -2.58 -19.00 1.73
CA GLN A 187 -3.88 -18.78 1.14
C GLN A 187 -5.03 -19.20 2.07
N MET A 188 -4.81 -20.28 2.82
CA MET A 188 -5.78 -20.77 3.78
C MET A 188 -5.87 -19.89 5.04
N ASP A 189 -4.74 -19.37 5.52
CA ASP A 189 -4.70 -18.37 6.59
C ASP A 189 -5.47 -17.10 6.18
N MET A 190 -5.27 -16.63 4.94
CA MET A 190 -5.97 -15.47 4.39
C MET A 190 -7.47 -15.73 4.25
N LEU A 191 -7.87 -16.90 3.76
CA LEU A 191 -9.28 -17.30 3.68
C LEU A 191 -9.95 -17.30 5.06
N TYR A 192 -9.28 -17.83 6.08
CA TYR A 192 -9.77 -17.78 7.46
C TYR A 192 -9.94 -16.34 7.95
N MET A 193 -8.90 -15.50 7.83
CA MET A 193 -8.94 -14.10 8.23
C MET A 193 -10.07 -13.32 7.53
N ASN A 194 -10.29 -13.58 6.25
CA ASN A 194 -11.36 -12.92 5.48
C ASN A 194 -12.74 -13.28 6.02
N CYS A 195 -12.97 -14.57 6.33
CA CYS A 195 -14.20 -15.02 6.99
C CYS A 195 -14.41 -14.34 8.34
N VAL A 196 -13.36 -14.23 9.16
CA VAL A 196 -13.42 -13.52 10.45
C VAL A 196 -13.77 -12.04 10.27
N CYS A 197 -13.15 -11.35 9.29
CA CYS A 197 -13.47 -9.95 8.99
C CYS A 197 -14.92 -9.75 8.52
N VAL A 198 -15.48 -10.69 7.75
CA VAL A 198 -16.90 -10.64 7.35
C VAL A 198 -17.81 -10.87 8.56
N LEU A 199 -17.50 -11.84 9.43
CA LEU A 199 -18.27 -12.08 10.66
C LEU A 199 -18.22 -10.89 11.62
N LYS A 200 -17.06 -10.22 11.75
CA LYS A 200 -16.93 -8.95 12.47
C LYS A 200 -17.88 -7.88 11.93
N ALA A 201 -18.00 -7.77 10.61
CA ALA A 201 -18.93 -6.84 9.98
C ALA A 201 -20.40 -7.15 10.31
N CYS A 202 -20.76 -8.44 10.35
CA CYS A 202 -22.09 -8.88 10.77
C CYS A 202 -22.37 -8.54 12.25
N PHE A 203 -21.40 -8.72 13.15
CA PHE A 203 -21.53 -8.28 14.54
C PHE A 203 -21.71 -6.77 14.66
N LYS A 204 -20.94 -6.00 13.88
CA LYS A 204 -21.08 -4.54 13.84
C LYS A 204 -22.47 -4.12 13.38
N GLN A 205 -23.01 -4.78 12.34
CA GLN A 205 -24.36 -4.50 11.86
C GLN A 205 -25.43 -4.73 12.94
N ILE A 206 -25.33 -5.78 13.75
CA ILE A 206 -26.24 -6.01 14.89
C ILE A 206 -26.12 -4.87 15.89
N ASN A 207 -24.90 -4.45 16.21
CA ASN A 207 -24.67 -3.35 17.16
C ASN A 207 -25.26 -2.03 16.65
N ASP A 208 -25.08 -1.72 15.36
CA ASP A 208 -25.62 -0.52 14.72
C ASP A 208 -27.16 -0.54 14.73
N ASN A 209 -27.77 -1.69 14.43
CA ASN A 209 -29.23 -1.87 14.50
C ASN A 209 -29.74 -1.69 15.95
N LEU A 210 -29.06 -2.26 16.95
CA LEU A 210 -29.41 -2.07 18.36
C LEU A 210 -29.30 -0.61 18.79
N MET A 211 -28.30 0.13 18.32
CA MET A 211 -28.18 1.56 18.58
C MET A 211 -29.28 2.38 17.91
N ASN A 212 -29.70 2.01 16.70
CA ASN A 212 -30.84 2.64 16.02
C ASN A 212 -32.14 2.40 16.78
N LEU A 213 -32.37 1.16 17.26
CA LEU A 213 -33.52 0.84 18.12
C LEU A 213 -33.50 1.67 19.40
N ARG A 214 -32.32 1.86 20.02
CA ARG A 214 -32.18 2.71 21.21
C ARG A 214 -32.58 4.16 20.93
N ARG A 215 -32.12 4.74 19.81
CA ARG A 215 -32.48 6.11 19.42
C ARG A 215 -33.97 6.25 19.18
N PHE A 216 -34.59 5.25 18.56
CA PHE A 216 -36.04 5.18 18.35
C PHE A 216 -36.81 5.19 19.67
N VAL A 217 -36.31 4.49 20.70
CA VAL A 217 -36.91 4.48 22.05
C VAL A 217 -36.73 5.82 22.80
N ALA A 218 -35.63 6.54 22.56
CA ALA A 218 -35.31 7.78 23.25
C ALA A 218 -36.14 8.99 22.77
N HIS A 219 -36.58 9.01 21.51
CA HIS A 219 -37.45 10.06 20.95
C HIS A 219 -38.92 9.76 21.32
N ARG A 220 -39.30 10.03 22.58
CA ARG A 220 -40.70 9.96 23.03
C ARG A 220 -41.40 11.30 22.78
N GLU A 221 -42.10 11.44 21.66
CA GLU A 221 -43.19 12.43 21.57
C GLU A 221 -44.53 11.78 21.93
N PRO A 222 -45.35 12.40 22.80
CA PRO A 222 -46.52 11.78 23.38
C PRO A 222 -47.78 12.02 22.54
N TYR A 223 -48.02 11.24 21.48
CA TYR A 223 -49.31 11.25 20.80
C TYR A 223 -49.83 9.82 20.47
N PHE A 224 -51.09 9.57 20.84
CA PHE A 224 -51.97 8.41 20.61
C PHE A 224 -51.55 6.98 21.07
N PHE A 225 -52.38 6.39 21.93
CA PHE A 225 -52.27 5.06 22.53
C PHE A 225 -52.19 3.88 21.52
N ARG A 226 -52.77 4.04 20.32
CA ARG A 226 -52.76 3.01 19.26
C ARG A 226 -51.39 2.87 18.59
N GLU A 227 -50.63 3.95 18.47
CA GLU A 227 -49.26 3.91 17.93
C GLU A 227 -48.26 3.30 18.91
N ILE A 228 -48.46 3.51 20.22
CA ILE A 228 -47.58 3.00 21.27
C ILE A 228 -47.57 1.45 21.27
N TYR A 229 -48.74 0.82 21.17
CA TYR A 229 -48.84 -0.65 21.13
C TYR A 229 -48.19 -1.24 19.86
N GLN A 230 -48.39 -0.59 18.70
CA GLN A 230 -47.82 -1.02 17.43
C GLN A 230 -46.29 -0.82 17.38
N LYS A 231 -45.78 0.28 17.97
CA LYS A 231 -44.34 0.55 18.16
C LYS A 231 -43.68 -0.47 19.09
N HIS A 232 -44.35 -0.89 20.17
CA HIS A 232 -43.85 -1.94 21.07
C HIS A 232 -43.79 -3.30 20.40
N LEU A 233 -44.82 -3.68 19.65
CA LEU A 233 -44.84 -4.95 18.91
C LEU A 233 -43.74 -5.00 17.83
N PHE A 234 -43.51 -3.89 17.13
CA PHE A 234 -42.42 -3.74 16.16
C PHE A 234 -41.04 -3.88 16.81
N LEU A 235 -40.79 -3.16 17.92
CA LEU A 235 -39.53 -3.26 18.68
C LEU A 235 -39.25 -4.68 19.18
N LEU A 236 -40.30 -5.37 19.64
CA LEU A 236 -40.20 -6.75 20.12
C LEU A 236 -39.85 -7.72 18.97
N MET A 237 -40.51 -7.59 17.82
CA MET A 237 -40.22 -8.40 16.64
C MET A 237 -38.79 -8.17 16.13
N GLU A 238 -38.34 -6.93 16.08
CA GLU A 238 -37.01 -6.57 15.61
C GLU A 238 -35.92 -7.05 16.58
N LEU A 239 -36.15 -6.95 17.90
CA LEU A 239 -35.24 -7.48 18.91
C LEU A 239 -35.12 -9.01 18.82
N LYS A 240 -36.23 -9.74 18.68
CA LYS A 240 -36.23 -11.20 18.45
C LYS A 240 -35.49 -11.57 17.16
N ALA A 241 -35.63 -10.76 16.12
CA ALA A 241 -34.89 -10.95 14.88
C ALA A 241 -33.37 -10.75 15.07
N LEU A 242 -32.95 -9.72 15.83
CA LEU A 242 -31.55 -9.46 16.14
C LEU A 242 -30.92 -10.52 17.05
N GLU A 243 -31.66 -11.03 18.02
CA GLU A 243 -31.24 -12.13 18.88
C GLU A 243 -31.00 -13.42 18.07
N LYS A 244 -31.96 -13.78 17.21
CA LYS A 244 -31.83 -14.92 16.30
C LYS A 244 -30.67 -14.74 15.30
N GLN A 245 -30.45 -13.51 14.84
CA GLN A 245 -29.30 -13.16 14.01
C GLN A 245 -27.98 -13.39 14.74
N HIS A 246 -27.85 -12.88 15.97
CA HIS A 246 -26.68 -13.07 16.79
C HIS A 246 -26.42 -14.57 17.04
N LEU A 247 -27.46 -15.36 17.31
CA LEU A 247 -27.35 -16.81 17.49
C LEU A 247 -26.80 -17.51 16.25
N THR A 248 -27.30 -17.13 15.08
CA THR A 248 -26.85 -17.70 13.80
C THR A 248 -25.38 -17.34 13.53
N ILE A 249 -24.97 -16.09 13.77
CA ILE A 249 -23.58 -15.66 13.60
C ILE A 249 -22.66 -16.38 14.61
N SER A 250 -23.06 -16.48 15.88
CA SER A 250 -22.29 -17.18 16.91
C SER A 250 -22.11 -18.68 16.58
N SER A 251 -23.16 -19.34 16.09
CA SER A 251 -23.06 -20.73 15.60
C SER A 251 -22.13 -20.85 14.38
N THR A 252 -22.08 -19.82 13.53
CA THR A 252 -21.17 -19.77 12.38
C THR A 252 -19.73 -19.55 12.80
N VAL A 253 -19.48 -18.74 13.84
CA VAL A 253 -18.15 -18.61 14.46
C VAL A 253 -17.69 -19.97 15.00
N GLN A 254 -18.57 -20.72 15.67
CA GLN A 254 -18.26 -22.07 16.15
C GLN A 254 -17.98 -23.06 14.99
N MET A 255 -18.73 -22.96 13.89
CA MET A 255 -18.47 -23.77 12.70
C MET A 255 -17.13 -23.40 12.04
N LEU A 256 -16.79 -22.12 11.99
CA LEU A 256 -15.51 -21.62 11.46
C LEU A 256 -14.33 -22.14 12.31
N THR A 257 -14.43 -22.00 13.63
CA THR A 257 -13.36 -22.44 14.55
C THR A 257 -13.20 -23.95 14.52
N THR A 258 -14.28 -24.73 14.49
CA THR A 258 -14.18 -26.20 14.39
C THR A 258 -13.50 -26.65 13.09
N ILE A 259 -13.90 -26.09 11.94
CA ILE A 259 -13.34 -26.46 10.62
C ILE A 259 -11.87 -26.06 10.49
N PHE A 260 -11.47 -24.88 10.93
CA PHE A 260 -10.10 -24.38 10.77
C PHE A 260 -9.19 -24.69 11.96
N SER A 261 -9.72 -25.22 13.08
CA SER A 261 -8.97 -25.40 14.34
C SER A 261 -7.65 -26.15 14.16
N LEU A 262 -7.71 -27.29 13.48
CA LEU A 262 -6.57 -28.18 13.27
C LEU A 262 -5.53 -27.53 12.35
N GLN A 263 -6.00 -26.86 11.30
CA GLN A 263 -5.16 -26.14 10.36
C GLN A 263 -4.45 -24.95 11.00
N LEU A 264 -5.16 -24.15 11.80
CA LEU A 264 -4.60 -23.03 12.55
C LEU A 264 -3.56 -23.50 13.56
N LEU A 265 -3.85 -24.58 14.28
CA LEU A 265 -2.91 -25.16 15.24
C LEU A 265 -1.59 -25.58 14.56
N CYS A 266 -1.67 -26.34 13.46
CA CYS A 266 -0.49 -26.76 12.71
C CYS A 266 0.26 -25.58 12.11
N THR A 267 -0.46 -24.55 11.66
CA THR A 267 0.16 -23.33 11.13
C THR A 267 0.92 -22.59 12.21
N ILE A 268 0.34 -22.40 13.40
CA ILE A 268 0.99 -21.74 14.53
C ILE A 268 2.24 -22.54 14.94
N ILE A 269 2.11 -23.85 15.13
CA ILE A 269 3.25 -24.73 15.47
C ILE A 269 4.36 -24.60 14.40
N LEU A 270 4.00 -24.68 13.13
CA LEU A 270 4.94 -24.51 12.02
C LEU A 270 5.62 -23.14 12.06
N THR A 271 4.89 -22.05 12.33
CA THR A 271 5.50 -20.71 12.42
C THR A 271 6.51 -20.61 13.56
N PHE A 272 6.21 -21.17 14.73
CA PHE A 272 7.14 -21.19 15.85
C PHE A 272 8.38 -22.01 15.54
N ILE A 273 8.21 -23.23 15.00
CA ILE A 273 9.32 -24.08 14.57
C ILE A 273 10.23 -23.34 13.58
N GLN A 274 9.65 -22.71 12.55
CA GLN A 274 10.44 -21.98 11.55
C GLN A 274 11.17 -20.78 12.15
N ILE A 275 10.51 -19.96 12.98
CA ILE A 275 11.15 -18.83 13.66
C ILE A 275 12.29 -19.31 14.56
N THR A 276 12.08 -20.36 15.36
CA THR A 276 13.10 -20.91 16.26
C THR A 276 14.31 -21.42 15.48
N PHE A 277 14.10 -22.20 14.41
CA PHE A 277 15.21 -22.67 13.58
C PHE A 277 15.92 -21.53 12.85
N TYR A 278 15.19 -20.54 12.32
CA TYR A 278 15.81 -19.37 11.70
C TYR A 278 16.66 -18.56 12.69
N LEU A 279 16.17 -18.35 13.91
CA LEU A 279 16.95 -17.71 14.97
C LEU A 279 18.14 -18.56 15.42
N TYR A 280 17.99 -19.88 15.53
CA TYR A 280 19.05 -20.81 15.88
C TYR A 280 20.18 -20.80 14.83
N PHE A 281 19.85 -20.90 13.54
CA PHE A 281 20.84 -20.80 12.46
C PHE A 281 21.50 -19.42 12.40
N TYR A 282 20.75 -18.37 12.71
CA TYR A 282 21.29 -17.02 12.85
C TYR A 282 22.33 -16.93 13.97
N LEU A 283 22.02 -17.45 15.16
CA LEU A 283 22.90 -17.44 16.33
C LEU A 283 24.14 -18.31 16.16
N ILE A 284 23.99 -19.53 15.62
CA ILE A 284 25.14 -20.42 15.34
C ILE A 284 26.16 -19.75 14.45
N ARG A 285 25.69 -19.03 13.43
CA ARG A 285 26.61 -18.37 12.50
C ARG A 285 27.35 -17.21 13.14
N ILE A 286 26.69 -16.43 14.01
CA ILE A 286 27.37 -15.40 14.82
C ILE A 286 28.42 -16.04 15.73
N GLN A 287 28.10 -17.18 16.35
CA GLN A 287 28.97 -17.87 17.30
C GLN A 287 30.15 -18.58 16.63
N ARG A 288 29.98 -19.10 15.41
CA ARG A 288 31.05 -19.84 14.70
C ARG A 288 32.23 -18.94 14.32
N GLY A 289 32.09 -17.62 14.42
CA GLY A 289 33.19 -16.69 14.15
C GLY A 289 33.75 -16.86 12.74
N ASP A 290 32.96 -17.41 11.81
CA ASP A 290 33.31 -17.46 10.39
C ASP A 290 33.31 -16.00 9.92
N SER A 291 34.48 -15.39 10.08
CA SER A 291 34.81 -14.15 9.43
C SER A 291 34.40 -14.29 7.97
N VAL A 292 33.83 -13.22 7.46
CA VAL A 292 33.42 -13.02 6.08
C VAL A 292 34.54 -13.37 5.05
N ASN A 293 35.78 -13.64 5.50
CA ASN A 293 37.00 -13.72 4.70
C ASN A 293 37.57 -15.12 4.41
N GLN A 294 36.87 -16.23 4.65
CA GLN A 294 37.35 -17.56 4.23
C GLN A 294 36.36 -18.27 3.32
N GLY A 295 36.48 -17.99 2.01
CA GLY A 295 36.26 -18.90 0.87
C GLY A 295 35.16 -19.97 0.92
N GLY A 296 34.04 -19.77 1.62
CA GLY A 296 32.98 -20.77 1.81
C GLY A 296 31.64 -20.34 1.21
N ASN A 297 31.35 -20.86 0.01
CA ASN A 297 30.09 -20.90 -0.77
C ASN A 297 29.15 -19.68 -0.75
N LEU A 298 28.89 -19.13 -1.96
CA LEU A 298 27.80 -18.21 -2.34
C LEU A 298 26.43 -18.56 -1.71
N GLU A 299 26.19 -19.86 -1.52
CA GLU A 299 24.98 -20.44 -0.90
C GLU A 299 24.77 -19.97 0.56
N SER A 300 25.85 -19.78 1.31
CA SER A 300 25.80 -19.38 2.73
C SER A 300 25.19 -17.99 2.92
N GLN A 301 25.50 -17.03 2.05
CA GLN A 301 25.05 -15.64 2.20
C GLN A 301 23.59 -15.41 1.74
N VAL A 302 23.12 -16.12 0.70
CA VAL A 302 21.71 -16.09 0.27
C VAL A 302 20.81 -16.65 1.38
N TYR A 303 21.28 -17.69 2.06
CA TYR A 303 20.59 -18.29 3.20
C TYR A 303 20.32 -17.28 4.33
N TYR A 304 21.29 -16.42 4.67
CA TYR A 304 21.17 -15.45 5.76
C TYR A 304 20.05 -14.42 5.53
N LYS A 305 20.01 -13.84 4.34
CA LYS A 305 19.04 -12.78 4.04
C LYS A 305 17.63 -13.36 3.81
N THR A 306 17.52 -14.62 3.38
CA THR A 306 16.26 -15.39 3.36
C THR A 306 15.71 -15.65 4.77
N PHE A 307 16.56 -15.75 5.80
CA PHE A 307 16.13 -15.90 7.19
C PHE A 307 15.44 -14.65 7.73
N ILE A 308 15.99 -13.46 7.50
CA ILE A 308 15.40 -12.20 7.98
C ILE A 308 14.05 -11.96 7.30
N THR A 309 13.94 -12.20 5.99
CA THR A 309 12.66 -12.06 5.27
C THR A 309 11.65 -13.12 5.72
N GLY A 310 12.10 -14.36 5.95
CA GLY A 310 11.29 -15.46 6.48
C GLY A 310 10.75 -15.18 7.89
N ILE A 311 11.61 -14.77 8.83
CA ILE A 311 11.20 -14.36 10.19
C ILE A 311 10.20 -13.21 10.11
N THR A 312 10.50 -12.16 9.33
CA THR A 312 9.62 -11.01 9.15
C THR A 312 8.24 -11.43 8.64
N TYR A 313 8.20 -12.31 7.64
CA TYR A 313 6.97 -12.87 7.09
C TYR A 313 6.14 -13.61 8.14
N TYR A 314 6.76 -14.55 8.87
CA TYR A 314 6.05 -15.34 9.87
C TYR A 314 5.53 -14.46 11.01
N ILE A 315 6.28 -13.44 11.45
CA ILE A 315 5.82 -12.46 12.46
C ILE A 315 4.62 -11.65 11.94
N ILE A 316 4.73 -11.04 10.76
CA ILE A 316 3.64 -10.23 10.18
C ILE A 316 2.38 -11.08 9.99
N LYS A 317 2.54 -12.32 9.50
CA LYS A 317 1.43 -13.25 9.31
C LYS A 317 0.70 -13.54 10.63
N THR A 318 1.45 -13.85 11.68
CA THR A 318 0.89 -14.09 13.02
C THR A 318 0.20 -12.85 13.59
N ILE A 319 0.80 -11.66 13.43
CA ILE A 319 0.21 -10.39 13.86
C ILE A 319 -1.14 -10.13 13.18
N MET A 320 -1.21 -10.30 11.86
CA MET A 320 -2.44 -10.09 11.08
C MET A 320 -3.55 -11.05 11.50
N LEU A 321 -3.19 -12.32 11.73
CA LEU A 321 -4.12 -13.36 12.16
C LEU A 321 -4.71 -13.06 13.55
N VAL A 322 -3.87 -12.69 14.51
CA VAL A 322 -4.31 -12.29 15.86
C VAL A 322 -5.14 -11.01 15.83
N TRP A 323 -4.73 -10.00 15.06
CA TRP A 323 -5.49 -8.75 14.90
C TRP A 323 -6.92 -9.00 14.38
N ALA A 324 -7.09 -9.89 13.39
CA ALA A 324 -8.40 -10.22 12.85
C ALA A 324 -9.31 -10.85 13.93
N CYS A 325 -8.79 -11.83 14.67
CA CYS A 325 -9.50 -12.51 15.75
C CYS A 325 -9.87 -11.55 16.90
N GLU A 326 -8.90 -10.77 17.40
CA GLU A 326 -9.08 -9.89 18.56
C GLU A 326 -10.08 -8.78 18.26
N THR A 327 -9.99 -8.16 17.09
CA THR A 327 -10.92 -7.09 16.74
C THR A 327 -12.34 -7.61 16.50
N SER A 328 -12.51 -8.86 16.05
CA SER A 328 -13.83 -9.48 15.96
C SER A 328 -14.40 -9.83 17.34
N LYS A 329 -13.55 -10.33 18.26
CA LYS A 329 -13.92 -10.62 19.66
C LYS A 329 -14.39 -9.35 20.37
N HIS A 330 -13.65 -8.25 20.23
CA HIS A 330 -14.02 -6.95 20.80
C HIS A 330 -15.37 -6.46 20.26
N GLN A 331 -15.59 -6.56 18.94
CA GLN A 331 -16.86 -6.17 18.32
C GLN A 331 -18.04 -7.00 18.84
N ALA A 332 -17.84 -8.30 19.08
CA ALA A 332 -18.86 -9.16 19.66
C ALA A 332 -19.17 -8.80 21.13
N MET A 333 -18.15 -8.42 21.92
CA MET A 333 -18.33 -7.97 23.31
C MET A 333 -19.08 -6.63 23.41
N GLU A 334 -18.85 -5.72 22.45
CA GLU A 334 -19.52 -4.42 22.39
C GLU A 334 -21.05 -4.55 22.33
N ILE A 335 -21.58 -5.58 21.65
CA ILE A 335 -23.01 -5.88 21.61
C ILE A 335 -23.58 -6.05 23.02
N GLY A 336 -22.86 -6.73 23.92
CA GLY A 336 -23.27 -6.91 25.31
C GLY A 336 -23.34 -5.59 26.10
N VAL A 337 -22.44 -4.65 25.81
CA VAL A 337 -22.48 -3.30 26.39
C VAL A 337 -23.71 -2.54 25.88
N THR A 338 -24.00 -2.60 24.59
CA THR A 338 -25.17 -1.95 23.99
C THR A 338 -26.48 -2.54 24.51
N VAL A 339 -26.59 -3.87 24.62
CA VAL A 339 -27.76 -4.56 25.19
C VAL A 339 -27.97 -4.16 26.65
N ARG A 340 -26.91 -4.09 27.46
CA ARG A 340 -26.97 -3.61 28.85
C ARG A 340 -27.49 -2.17 28.94
N ASN A 341 -26.97 -1.29 28.08
CA ASN A 341 -27.39 0.11 28.03
C ASN A 341 -28.86 0.25 27.62
N MET A 342 -29.32 -0.57 26.66
CA MET A 342 -30.73 -0.66 26.26
C MET A 342 -31.62 -1.11 27.42
N PHE A 343 -31.22 -2.18 28.13
CA PHE A 343 -31.94 -2.72 29.28
C PHE A 343 -32.16 -1.67 30.38
N ASN A 344 -31.16 -0.82 30.65
CA ASN A 344 -31.26 0.25 31.64
C ASN A 344 -32.20 1.39 31.20
N SER A 345 -32.34 1.62 29.89
CA SER A 345 -33.13 2.74 29.35
C SER A 345 -34.62 2.45 29.13
N ILE A 346 -35.00 1.17 29.03
CA ILE A 346 -36.38 0.75 28.72
C ILE A 346 -37.10 0.37 30.01
N SER A 347 -38.36 0.82 30.18
CA SER A 347 -39.19 0.49 31.36
C SER A 347 -40.18 -0.66 31.12
N ASN A 348 -40.43 -1.04 29.86
CA ASN A 348 -41.40 -2.08 29.50
C ASN A 348 -40.91 -3.48 29.96
N LYS A 349 -41.77 -4.20 30.71
CA LYS A 349 -41.44 -5.51 31.30
C LYS A 349 -41.16 -6.60 30.26
N GLU A 350 -41.91 -6.65 29.16
CA GLU A 350 -41.77 -7.68 28.13
C GLU A 350 -40.47 -7.49 27.33
N ILE A 351 -40.15 -6.25 26.95
CA ILE A 351 -38.89 -5.92 26.27
C ILE A 351 -37.69 -6.14 27.20
N LYS A 352 -37.81 -5.83 28.49
CA LYS A 352 -36.77 -6.14 29.49
C LYS A 352 -36.50 -7.65 29.59
N TYR A 353 -37.56 -8.46 29.56
CA TYR A 353 -37.44 -9.91 29.60
C TYR A 353 -36.66 -10.45 28.38
N GLU A 354 -37.00 -10.01 27.17
CA GLU A 354 -36.27 -10.41 25.96
C GLU A 354 -34.83 -9.89 25.94
N LEU A 355 -34.57 -8.66 26.40
CA LEU A 355 -33.21 -8.14 26.56
C LEU A 355 -32.40 -8.94 27.59
N GLN A 356 -33.05 -9.43 28.65
CA GLN A 356 -32.43 -10.31 29.63
C GLN A 356 -32.09 -11.67 29.02
N LEU A 357 -32.98 -12.25 28.20
CA LEU A 357 -32.73 -13.48 27.45
C LEU A 357 -31.54 -13.31 26.50
N PHE A 358 -31.50 -12.20 25.75
CA PHE A 358 -30.42 -11.89 24.84
C PHE A 358 -29.08 -11.66 25.58
N SER A 359 -29.11 -10.97 26.72
CA SER A 359 -27.94 -10.81 27.59
C SER A 359 -27.43 -12.15 28.11
N LEU A 360 -28.33 -13.05 28.54
CA LEU A 360 -28.00 -14.40 28.98
C LEU A 360 -27.36 -15.21 27.83
N GLN A 361 -27.90 -15.11 26.62
CA GLN A 361 -27.33 -15.74 25.43
C GLN A 361 -25.90 -15.23 25.17
N LEU A 362 -25.65 -13.92 25.27
CA LEU A 362 -24.33 -13.32 25.09
C LEU A 362 -23.32 -13.82 26.14
N MET A 363 -23.77 -14.08 27.38
CA MET A 363 -22.93 -14.65 28.43
C MET A 363 -22.59 -16.13 28.20
N HIS A 364 -23.57 -16.95 27.77
CA HIS A 364 -23.35 -18.38 27.53
C HIS A 364 -22.58 -18.68 26.24
N ARG A 365 -22.68 -17.82 25.22
CA ARG A 365 -22.02 -17.97 23.92
C ARG A 365 -20.87 -16.97 23.77
N LYS A 366 -19.77 -17.20 24.50
CA LYS A 366 -18.53 -16.44 24.28
C LYS A 366 -17.99 -16.76 22.88
N ASN A 367 -18.01 -15.76 21.99
CA ASN A 367 -17.41 -15.87 20.65
C ASN A 367 -15.88 -15.83 20.74
N ILE A 368 -15.29 -16.95 21.18
CA ILE A 368 -13.85 -17.14 21.31
C ILE A 368 -13.33 -17.80 20.04
N PHE A 369 -12.37 -17.15 19.39
CA PHE A 369 -11.63 -17.76 18.29
C PHE A 369 -10.51 -18.60 18.88
N SER A 370 -10.64 -19.93 18.80
CA SER A 370 -9.67 -20.87 19.35
C SER A 370 -9.34 -21.99 18.35
N ALA A 371 -8.12 -22.50 18.46
CA ALA A 371 -7.62 -23.66 17.74
C ALA A 371 -7.49 -24.83 18.73
N LYS A 372 -8.48 -25.74 18.76
CA LYS A 372 -8.51 -26.94 19.65
C LYS A 372 -8.14 -26.64 21.12
N GLY A 373 -8.70 -25.57 21.68
CA GLY A 373 -8.48 -25.17 23.08
C GLY A 373 -7.39 -24.11 23.28
N PHE A 374 -6.58 -23.83 22.26
CA PHE A 374 -5.62 -22.72 22.28
C PHE A 374 -6.29 -21.42 21.81
N ILE A 375 -6.34 -20.38 22.65
CA ILE A 375 -7.01 -19.12 22.34
C ILE A 375 -6.10 -18.27 21.46
N VAL A 376 -6.61 -17.83 20.30
CA VAL A 376 -5.88 -16.97 19.38
C VAL A 376 -6.27 -15.52 19.67
N ASP A 377 -5.59 -14.90 20.64
CA ASP A 377 -5.86 -13.52 21.06
C ASP A 377 -4.58 -12.71 21.31
N ALA A 378 -4.73 -11.45 21.74
CA ALA A 378 -3.59 -10.55 21.97
C ALA A 378 -2.57 -11.10 22.98
N THR A 379 -2.95 -12.03 23.87
CA THR A 379 -2.02 -12.65 24.82
C THR A 379 -0.95 -13.51 24.13
N LEU A 380 -1.28 -14.07 22.95
CA LEU A 380 -0.33 -14.76 22.09
C LEU A 380 0.79 -13.84 21.61
N LEU A 381 0.46 -12.57 21.33
CA LEU A 381 1.43 -11.57 20.91
C LEU A 381 2.13 -10.90 22.08
N THR A 382 1.47 -10.64 23.22
CA THR A 382 2.13 -10.01 24.38
C THR A 382 3.10 -10.94 25.08
N ALA A 383 2.91 -12.26 24.99
CA ALA A 383 3.94 -13.23 25.34
C ALA A 383 5.18 -13.14 24.42
N VAL A 384 5.08 -12.49 23.26
CA VAL A 384 6.13 -12.41 22.23
C VAL A 384 6.67 -10.97 22.03
N ILE A 385 5.89 -9.91 22.26
CA ILE A 385 6.24 -8.51 22.01
C ILE A 385 5.60 -7.60 23.08
N ASN A 386 6.41 -6.70 23.65
CA ASN A 386 6.06 -5.81 24.76
C ASN A 386 4.91 -4.81 24.44
N ASP A 387 4.05 -4.56 25.43
CA ASP A 387 2.62 -4.14 25.35
C ASP A 387 2.31 -2.69 24.86
N LYS A 388 3.31 -1.86 24.55
CA LYS A 388 3.12 -0.39 24.54
C LYS A 388 2.74 0.26 23.19
N MET A 389 2.79 -0.46 22.06
CA MET A 389 2.74 0.17 20.71
C MET A 389 1.35 0.22 20.03
N TRP A 390 0.34 -0.51 20.51
CA TRP A 390 -0.85 -0.83 19.69
C TRP A 390 -2.05 0.13 19.81
N LYS A 391 -2.14 0.96 20.85
CA LYS A 391 -3.42 1.61 21.25
C LYS A 391 -3.86 2.85 20.45
N ARG A 392 -3.10 3.36 19.47
CA ARG A 392 -3.38 4.68 18.87
C ARG A 392 -3.64 4.77 17.36
N TRP A 393 -3.65 3.66 16.60
CA TRP A 393 -3.70 3.77 15.13
C TRP A 393 -4.88 3.04 14.47
N GLN A 394 -5.62 3.77 13.62
CA GLN A 394 -6.63 3.22 12.72
C GLN A 394 -6.28 3.52 11.25
N LEU A 395 -5.83 2.50 10.53
CA LEU A 395 -5.48 2.59 9.11
C LEU A 395 -6.70 3.00 8.26
N PHE A 396 -6.51 3.96 7.35
CA PHE A 396 -7.52 4.49 6.41
C PHE A 396 -8.72 5.24 7.02
N HIS A 397 -8.65 5.57 8.31
CA HIS A 397 -9.68 6.33 9.03
C HIS A 397 -9.06 7.54 9.71
N ALA A 398 -8.54 8.48 8.93
CA ALA A 398 -8.10 9.77 9.45
C ALA A 398 -9.28 10.70 9.68
N THR A 399 -9.30 11.36 10.84
CA THR A 399 -10.31 12.37 11.23
C THR A 399 -9.72 13.78 11.30
N ASP A 400 -8.40 13.90 11.30
CA ASP A 400 -7.65 15.15 11.43
C ASP A 400 -6.33 15.10 10.63
N PHE A 401 -5.65 16.24 10.56
CA PHE A 401 -4.37 16.37 9.84
C PHE A 401 -3.28 15.42 10.38
N GLU A 402 -3.23 15.23 11.71
CA GLU A 402 -2.21 14.38 12.33
C GLU A 402 -2.40 12.91 11.98
N SER A 403 -3.63 12.38 12.08
CA SER A 403 -3.94 11.00 11.69
C SER A 403 -3.75 10.76 10.19
N LEU A 404 -3.98 11.78 9.35
CA LEU A 404 -3.77 11.72 7.90
C LEU A 404 -2.28 11.64 7.53
N MET A 405 -1.45 12.45 8.18
CA MET A 405 -0.01 12.52 7.90
C MET A 405 0.82 11.47 8.65
N TYR A 406 0.20 10.78 9.61
CA TYR A 406 0.86 9.85 10.53
C TYR A 406 1.83 8.86 9.86
N PRO A 407 1.47 8.15 8.77
CA PRO A 407 2.40 7.21 8.15
C PRO A 407 3.68 7.89 7.66
N SER A 408 3.53 8.99 6.90
CA SER A 408 4.67 9.77 6.37
C SER A 408 5.53 10.34 7.50
N PHE A 409 4.91 10.85 8.56
CA PHE A 409 5.61 11.43 9.71
C PHE A 409 6.41 10.37 10.47
N THR A 410 5.84 9.18 10.70
CA THR A 410 6.54 8.07 11.34
C THR A 410 7.78 7.67 10.56
N PHE A 411 7.69 7.53 9.23
CA PHE A 411 8.88 7.25 8.41
C PHE A 411 9.90 8.38 8.44
N CYS A 412 9.48 9.65 8.35
CA CYS A 412 10.38 10.80 8.46
C CYS A 412 11.07 10.86 9.84
N TYR A 413 10.40 10.44 10.91
CA TYR A 413 11.02 10.34 12.23
C TYR A 413 12.06 9.21 12.29
N ILE A 414 11.74 8.03 11.77
CA ILE A 414 12.68 6.89 11.71
C ILE A 414 13.93 7.25 10.91
N LEU A 415 13.76 7.96 9.78
CA LEU A 415 14.85 8.39 8.91
C LEU A 415 15.61 9.63 9.41
N GLY A 416 15.24 10.20 10.56
CA GLY A 416 15.89 11.39 11.11
C GLY A 416 15.69 12.67 10.29
N ILE A 417 14.64 12.73 9.45
CA ILE A 417 14.35 13.87 8.57
C ILE A 417 13.60 14.99 9.32
N PHE A 418 12.84 14.62 10.36
CA PHE A 418 11.97 15.51 11.12
C PHE A 418 12.46 15.72 12.56
N PRO A 419 13.08 16.87 12.85
CA PRO A 419 13.54 17.20 14.20
C PRO A 419 12.43 17.82 15.10
N TYR A 420 11.16 17.77 14.69
CA TYR A 420 10.06 18.42 15.41
C TYR A 420 9.27 17.43 16.26
N LYS A 421 8.60 17.92 17.30
CA LYS A 421 7.61 17.22 18.11
C LYS A 421 6.24 17.87 17.88
N ILE A 422 5.19 17.05 17.84
CA ILE A 422 3.81 17.52 17.73
C ILE A 422 3.19 17.43 19.12
N ASN A 423 2.91 18.58 19.74
CA ASN A 423 2.22 18.68 21.02
C ASN A 423 0.86 19.36 20.80
N SER A 424 -0.25 18.65 21.04
CA SER A 424 -1.63 19.15 21.24
C SER A 424 -2.18 20.28 20.34
N SER A 425 -1.51 20.63 19.23
CA SER A 425 -1.87 21.54 18.14
C SER A 425 -0.63 22.18 17.45
N VAL A 426 0.53 22.29 18.11
CA VAL A 426 1.71 23.04 17.63
C VAL A 426 2.90 22.13 17.26
N PHE A 427 3.66 22.52 16.24
CA PHE A 427 4.95 21.94 15.91
C PHE A 427 6.06 22.65 16.69
N GLU A 428 6.75 21.92 17.56
CA GLU A 428 7.86 22.44 18.35
C GLU A 428 9.17 21.75 17.97
N THR A 429 10.27 22.49 18.00
CA THR A 429 11.60 21.91 17.84
C THR A 429 11.93 21.03 19.05
N SER A 430 12.37 19.80 18.81
CA SER A 430 12.76 18.89 19.88
C SER A 430 14.28 18.72 19.87
N THR A 431 14.94 19.17 20.93
CA THR A 431 16.40 19.04 21.10
C THR A 431 16.92 17.61 20.85
N PRO A 432 16.34 16.51 21.40
CA PRO A 432 16.83 15.17 21.10
C PRO A 432 16.61 14.75 19.64
N ARG A 433 15.50 15.18 19.00
CA ARG A 433 15.24 14.85 17.59
C ARG A 433 16.13 15.65 16.65
N TYR A 434 16.48 16.87 17.02
CA TYR A 434 17.43 17.70 16.28
C TYR A 434 18.84 17.09 16.35
N ILE A 435 19.27 16.63 17.53
CA ILE A 435 20.53 15.90 17.71
C ILE A 435 20.54 14.64 16.83
N PHE A 436 19.48 13.83 16.87
CA PHE A 436 19.36 12.64 16.04
C PHE A 436 19.41 12.96 14.54
N SER A 437 18.68 13.98 14.08
CA SER A 437 18.70 14.43 12.69
C SER A 437 20.11 14.85 12.25
N THR A 438 20.81 15.64 13.06
CA THR A 438 22.19 16.05 12.80
C THR A 438 23.14 14.85 12.73
N ILE A 439 23.03 13.88 13.64
CA ILE A 439 23.84 12.65 13.61
C ILE A 439 23.59 11.88 12.30
N VAL A 440 22.33 11.67 11.93
CA VAL A 440 21.98 10.94 10.71
C VAL A 440 22.54 11.63 9.47
N ILE A 441 22.52 12.96 9.41
CA ILE A 441 23.07 13.71 8.27
C ILE A 441 24.60 13.69 8.26
N CYS A 442 25.26 13.76 9.41
CA CYS A 442 26.71 13.57 9.48
C CYS A 442 27.11 12.18 8.95
N VAL A 443 26.39 11.13 9.36
CA VAL A 443 26.58 9.77 8.84
C VAL A 443 26.31 9.69 7.34
N CYS A 444 25.27 10.37 6.85
CA CYS A 444 24.92 10.47 5.44
C CYS A 444 26.04 11.13 4.61
N ILE A 445 26.62 12.24 5.09
CA ILE A 445 27.72 12.95 4.42
C ILE A 445 28.99 12.09 4.40
N VAL A 446 29.35 11.46 5.53
CA VAL A 446 30.49 10.55 5.59
C VAL A 446 30.30 9.38 4.62
N SER A 447 29.10 8.78 4.59
CA SER A 447 28.78 7.69 3.67
C SER A 447 28.80 8.12 2.21
N LEU A 448 28.41 9.36 1.91
CA LEU A 448 28.49 9.93 0.56
C LEU A 448 29.93 10.15 0.11
N LEU A 449 30.77 10.78 0.94
CA LEU A 449 32.20 10.97 0.66
C LEU A 449 32.89 9.63 0.46
N TYR A 450 32.52 8.66 1.29
CA TYR A 450 32.99 7.28 1.19
C TYR A 450 32.56 6.62 -0.13
N SER A 451 31.30 6.79 -0.54
CA SER A 451 30.78 6.22 -1.79
C SER A 451 31.43 6.85 -3.03
N LEU A 452 31.72 8.15 -2.98
CA LEU A 452 32.49 8.85 -4.03
C LEU A 452 33.94 8.39 -4.08
N TYR A 453 34.58 8.18 -2.92
CA TYR A 453 35.93 7.62 -2.84
C TYR A 453 36.00 6.22 -3.45
N ILE A 454 35.03 5.35 -3.15
CA ILE A 454 34.96 4.01 -3.75
C ILE A 454 34.75 4.10 -5.27
N LEU A 455 33.87 4.98 -5.75
CA LEU A 455 33.70 5.21 -7.18
C LEU A 455 34.99 5.69 -7.86
N TYR A 456 35.75 6.57 -7.21
CA TYR A 456 37.05 7.05 -7.69
C TYR A 456 38.10 5.93 -7.77
N ILE A 457 38.16 5.05 -6.75
CA ILE A 457 39.02 3.85 -6.78
C ILE A 457 38.61 2.90 -7.91
N PHE A 458 37.30 2.70 -8.13
CA PHE A 458 36.81 1.89 -9.26
C PHE A 458 37.18 2.49 -10.62
N ASP A 459 37.18 3.82 -10.76
CA ASP A 459 37.58 4.51 -11.98
C ASP A 459 39.08 4.35 -12.28
N ILE A 460 39.93 4.37 -11.24
CA ILE A 460 41.39 4.23 -11.38
C ILE A 460 41.85 2.78 -11.59
N PHE A 461 41.31 1.83 -10.81
CA PHE A 461 41.76 0.44 -10.81
C PHE A 461 40.93 -0.47 -11.73
N GLY A 462 39.79 -0.01 -12.23
CA GLY A 462 38.88 -0.74 -13.12
C GLY A 462 39.36 -0.80 -14.57
N SER A 463 40.65 -0.99 -14.84
CA SER A 463 41.16 -1.14 -16.20
C SER A 463 40.83 -2.54 -16.74
N GLY A 464 39.80 -2.65 -17.59
CA GLY A 464 39.51 -3.88 -18.35
C GLY A 464 38.14 -4.01 -18.99
N TYR A 465 37.08 -3.35 -18.50
CA TYR A 465 35.71 -3.55 -19.02
C TYR A 465 35.00 -2.23 -19.33
N TYR A 466 34.95 -1.87 -20.61
CA TYR A 466 34.23 -0.68 -21.14
C TYR A 466 32.71 -0.66 -20.83
N GLN A 467 32.13 -1.78 -20.36
CA GLN A 467 30.74 -1.85 -19.88
C GLN A 467 30.51 -1.17 -18.51
N ILE A 468 31.57 -0.73 -17.83
CA ILE A 468 31.52 -0.17 -16.47
C ILE A 468 31.28 1.36 -16.46
N ILE A 469 31.72 2.09 -17.49
CA ILE A 469 31.69 3.58 -17.50
C ILE A 469 30.26 4.15 -17.34
N PRO A 470 29.22 3.69 -18.09
CA PRO A 470 27.87 4.19 -17.89
C PRO A 470 27.29 3.86 -16.50
N LYS A 471 27.70 2.73 -15.89
CA LYS A 471 27.27 2.35 -14.54
C LYS A 471 27.89 3.28 -13.50
N ILE A 472 29.19 3.55 -13.60
CA ILE A 472 29.89 4.51 -12.74
C ILE A 472 29.22 5.88 -12.82
N LEU A 473 28.95 6.38 -14.03
CA LEU A 473 28.28 7.66 -14.23
C LEU A 473 26.88 7.70 -13.58
N THR A 474 26.10 6.62 -13.73
CA THR A 474 24.77 6.48 -13.09
C THR A 474 24.86 6.57 -11.57
N TYR A 475 25.81 5.84 -10.96
CA TYR A 475 26.02 5.85 -9.51
C TYR A 475 26.54 7.19 -9.00
N SER A 476 27.46 7.83 -9.73
CA SER A 476 27.99 9.15 -9.41
C SER A 476 26.89 10.21 -9.44
N CYS A 477 26.06 10.23 -10.48
CA CYS A 477 24.92 11.15 -10.56
C CYS A 477 23.91 10.92 -9.42
N PHE A 478 23.61 9.65 -9.09
CA PHE A 478 22.74 9.33 -7.96
C PHE A 478 23.30 9.85 -6.63
N ASN A 479 24.58 9.56 -6.34
CA ASN A 479 25.24 9.95 -5.09
C ASN A 479 25.30 11.48 -4.94
N ILE A 480 25.70 12.20 -5.99
CA ILE A 480 25.77 13.67 -5.96
C ILE A 480 24.38 14.29 -5.71
N LEU A 481 23.37 13.88 -6.47
CA LEU A 481 22.02 14.45 -6.36
C LEU A 481 21.34 14.05 -5.04
N SER A 482 21.54 12.82 -4.56
CA SER A 482 21.01 12.39 -3.26
C SER A 482 21.65 13.12 -2.09
N GLY A 483 22.96 13.36 -2.14
CA GLY A 483 23.67 14.21 -1.19
C GLY A 483 23.13 15.63 -1.16
N PHE A 484 22.97 16.24 -2.33
CA PHE A 484 22.37 17.57 -2.45
C PHE A 484 20.97 17.60 -1.82
N ILE A 485 20.12 16.62 -2.12
CA ILE A 485 18.76 16.53 -1.56
C ILE A 485 18.82 16.37 -0.03
N ALA A 486 19.73 15.57 0.52
CA ALA A 486 19.88 15.38 1.96
C ALA A 486 20.24 16.71 2.66
N ILE A 487 21.20 17.45 2.12
CA ILE A 487 21.64 18.75 2.65
C ILE A 487 20.51 19.78 2.58
N VAL A 488 19.88 19.93 1.42
CA VAL A 488 18.74 20.86 1.23
C VAL A 488 17.61 20.52 2.18
N THR A 489 17.30 19.23 2.35
CA THR A 489 16.28 18.75 3.28
C THR A 489 16.60 19.23 4.69
N TYR A 490 17.83 19.04 5.17
CA TYR A 490 18.23 19.49 6.51
C TYR A 490 18.11 21.00 6.71
N ILE A 491 18.69 21.79 5.80
CA ILE A 491 18.71 23.25 5.89
C ILE A 491 17.28 23.81 5.91
N LEU A 492 16.40 23.26 5.08
CA LEU A 492 15.01 23.70 4.98
C LEU A 492 14.11 23.09 6.07
N SER A 493 14.66 22.46 7.11
CA SER A 493 13.87 21.94 8.22
C SER A 493 13.06 23.04 8.94
N GLY A 494 13.66 24.18 9.28
CA GLY A 494 12.91 25.29 9.90
C GLY A 494 11.73 25.78 9.05
N PRO A 495 11.95 26.18 7.79
CA PRO A 495 10.88 26.59 6.87
C PRO A 495 9.80 25.51 6.64
N ARG A 496 10.19 24.24 6.50
CA ARG A 496 9.24 23.11 6.37
C ARG A 496 8.31 22.99 7.58
N MET A 497 8.81 23.20 8.78
CA MET A 497 8.00 23.15 10.00
C MET A 497 6.89 24.22 9.98
N ARG A 498 7.26 25.48 9.65
CA ARG A 498 6.30 26.60 9.56
C ARG A 498 5.26 26.36 8.46
N LEU A 499 5.68 25.79 7.33
CA LEU A 499 4.80 25.39 6.26
C LEU A 499 3.80 24.30 6.70
N LEU A 500 4.26 23.23 7.35
CA LEU A 500 3.36 22.16 7.84
C LEU A 500 2.40 22.68 8.92
N GLN A 501 2.85 23.61 9.76
CA GLN A 501 1.99 24.24 10.76
C GLN A 501 0.89 25.09 10.11
N THR A 502 1.22 25.95 9.15
CA THR A 502 0.23 26.76 8.42
C THR A 502 -0.75 25.91 7.62
N ILE A 503 -0.29 24.80 7.01
CA ILE A 503 -1.17 23.80 6.37
C ILE A 503 -2.10 23.15 7.39
N LYS A 504 -1.61 22.77 8.57
CA LYS A 504 -2.43 22.18 9.65
C LYS A 504 -3.51 23.16 10.12
N GLU A 505 -3.16 24.43 10.30
CA GLU A 505 -4.10 25.48 10.72
C GLU A 505 -5.23 25.68 9.69
N ILE A 506 -4.91 25.82 8.40
CA ILE A 506 -5.94 26.01 7.38
C ILE A 506 -6.78 24.75 7.15
N SER A 507 -6.16 23.57 7.21
CA SER A 507 -6.82 22.28 7.00
C SER A 507 -7.69 21.88 8.19
N SER A 508 -7.47 22.39 9.40
CA SER A 508 -8.33 22.14 10.58
C SER A 508 -9.80 22.48 10.33
N LYS A 509 -10.09 23.38 9.37
CA LYS A 509 -11.44 23.75 8.98
C LYS A 509 -12.11 22.72 8.06
N LEU A 510 -11.39 21.75 7.51
CA LEU A 510 -11.95 20.69 6.66
C LEU A 510 -12.83 19.73 7.48
N PRO A 511 -13.93 19.22 6.90
CA PRO A 511 -14.76 18.21 7.56
C PRO A 511 -14.01 16.86 7.66
N PRO A 512 -14.31 16.03 8.68
CA PRO A 512 -13.67 14.73 8.89
C PRO A 512 -13.85 13.76 7.70
N GLU A 513 -14.94 13.89 6.95
CA GLU A 513 -15.19 13.10 5.75
C GLU A 513 -14.13 13.33 4.65
N SER A 514 -13.66 14.57 4.52
CA SER A 514 -12.57 14.92 3.58
C SER A 514 -11.27 14.24 3.98
N TYR A 515 -10.93 14.22 5.28
CA TYR A 515 -9.78 13.49 5.80
C TYR A 515 -9.89 11.98 5.58
N GLN A 516 -11.08 11.40 5.76
CA GLN A 516 -11.30 9.99 5.55
C GLN A 516 -11.21 9.60 4.05
N LYS A 517 -11.62 10.49 3.14
CA LYS A 517 -11.46 10.29 1.70
C LYS A 517 -9.99 10.38 1.30
N LEU A 518 -9.25 11.35 1.85
CA LEU A 518 -7.86 11.60 1.53
C LEU A 518 -6.91 10.53 2.10
N SER A 519 -7.16 10.05 3.32
CA SER A 519 -6.35 9.01 3.97
C SER A 519 -6.32 7.69 3.22
N LYS A 520 -7.38 7.38 2.46
CA LYS A 520 -7.40 6.21 1.58
C LYS A 520 -6.33 6.29 0.49
N LEU A 521 -6.04 7.47 -0.05
CA LEU A 521 -4.99 7.63 -1.06
C LEU A 521 -3.62 7.80 -0.41
N ILE A 522 -3.53 8.68 0.59
CA ILE A 522 -2.25 9.02 1.24
C ILE A 522 -1.65 7.83 1.97
N HIS A 523 -2.42 7.12 2.81
CA HIS A 523 -1.87 6.01 3.58
C HIS A 523 -1.47 4.86 2.65
N ILE A 524 -2.27 4.58 1.60
CA ILE A 524 -1.95 3.53 0.63
C ILE A 524 -0.65 3.86 -0.10
N LYS A 525 -0.54 5.03 -0.75
CA LYS A 525 0.63 5.32 -1.59
C LYS A 525 1.93 5.41 -0.75
N ASP A 526 1.87 5.98 0.46
CA ASP A 526 3.07 6.24 1.27
C ASP A 526 3.62 4.95 1.87
N LEU A 527 2.74 4.09 2.41
CA LEU A 527 3.14 2.78 2.91
C LEU A 527 3.61 1.89 1.76
N LEU A 528 2.81 1.80 0.68
CA LEU A 528 3.14 0.90 -0.43
C LEU A 528 4.43 1.30 -1.14
N GLY A 529 4.62 2.58 -1.46
CA GLY A 529 5.82 3.01 -2.16
C GLY A 529 7.08 2.86 -1.31
N SER A 530 7.01 3.08 0.01
CA SER A 530 8.14 2.86 0.92
C SER A 530 8.52 1.38 0.99
N PHE A 531 7.55 0.48 1.26
CA PHE A 531 7.80 -0.96 1.29
C PHE A 531 8.29 -1.50 -0.04
N PHE A 532 7.70 -1.05 -1.15
CA PHE A 532 8.08 -1.47 -2.49
C PHE A 532 9.53 -1.07 -2.82
N LEU A 533 9.96 0.15 -2.45
CA LEU A 533 11.35 0.56 -2.60
C LEU A 533 12.32 -0.26 -1.74
N ILE A 534 11.94 -0.58 -0.49
CA ILE A 534 12.75 -1.48 0.35
C ILE A 534 12.91 -2.83 -0.34
N ILE A 535 11.82 -3.38 -0.90
CA ILE A 535 11.82 -4.68 -1.58
C ILE A 535 12.70 -4.66 -2.83
N ILE A 536 12.59 -3.65 -3.69
CA ILE A 536 13.43 -3.52 -4.90
C ILE A 536 14.89 -3.34 -4.54
N GLN A 537 15.20 -2.43 -3.62
CA GLN A 537 16.59 -2.13 -3.28
C GLN A 537 17.26 -3.32 -2.61
N LEU A 538 16.51 -4.04 -1.77
CA LEU A 538 16.97 -5.30 -1.21
C LEU A 538 17.22 -6.33 -2.33
N SER A 539 16.30 -6.45 -3.30
CA SER A 539 16.44 -7.34 -4.47
C SER A 539 17.63 -6.99 -5.38
N LEU A 540 17.91 -5.70 -5.59
CA LEU A 540 19.09 -5.22 -6.33
C LEU A 540 20.38 -5.58 -5.59
N TYR A 541 20.43 -5.34 -4.28
CA TYR A 541 21.56 -5.69 -3.43
C TYR A 541 21.87 -7.18 -3.50
N PHE A 542 20.85 -8.04 -3.56
CA PHE A 542 21.02 -9.48 -3.74
C PHE A 542 21.68 -9.87 -5.07
N ASN A 543 21.34 -9.20 -6.17
CA ASN A 543 21.80 -9.57 -7.51
C ASN A 543 23.22 -9.05 -7.81
N THR A 544 23.57 -7.84 -7.38
CA THR A 544 24.91 -7.26 -7.63
C THR A 544 26.03 -7.91 -6.81
N SER A 545 25.72 -8.62 -5.72
CA SER A 545 26.72 -9.31 -4.89
C SER A 545 27.31 -10.56 -5.53
N ILE A 546 26.81 -11.02 -6.67
CA ILE A 546 27.25 -12.28 -7.30
C ILE A 546 28.53 -12.09 -8.15
N HIS A 547 28.87 -10.86 -8.57
CA HIS A 547 29.91 -10.66 -9.59
C HIS A 547 31.25 -10.04 -9.16
N ILE A 548 31.45 -9.61 -7.91
CA ILE A 548 32.72 -9.01 -7.47
C ILE A 548 33.09 -9.48 -6.06
N ILE A 549 33.97 -10.48 -5.97
CA ILE A 549 34.48 -11.14 -4.74
C ILE A 549 35.55 -10.29 -4.01
N ILE A 550 35.62 -8.97 -4.23
CA ILE A 550 36.60 -8.12 -3.55
C ILE A 550 35.87 -6.89 -2.99
N PHE A 551 35.85 -6.74 -1.66
CA PHE A 551 35.40 -5.61 -0.81
C PHE A 551 34.18 -5.85 0.11
N ASP A 552 34.43 -6.62 1.18
CA ASP A 552 33.47 -7.30 2.08
C ASP A 552 32.72 -6.50 3.16
N TYR A 553 32.97 -5.20 3.34
CA TYR A 553 32.24 -4.38 4.34
C TYR A 553 31.86 -3.00 3.78
N ASN A 554 32.75 -2.48 2.96
CA ASN A 554 32.67 -1.21 2.26
C ASN A 554 31.44 -1.12 1.34
N MET A 555 31.06 -2.23 0.69
CA MET A 555 29.87 -2.28 -0.17
C MET A 555 28.57 -2.30 0.64
N ILE A 556 28.57 -2.86 1.85
CA ILE A 556 27.39 -2.92 2.73
C ILE A 556 27.03 -1.50 3.20
N ILE A 557 28.03 -0.73 3.63
CA ILE A 557 27.83 0.66 4.08
C ILE A 557 27.27 1.52 2.94
N ASN A 558 27.84 1.40 1.73
CA ASN A 558 27.34 2.11 0.55
C ASN A 558 25.88 1.70 0.21
N GLN A 559 25.54 0.42 0.33
CA GLN A 559 24.17 -0.05 0.05
C GLN A 559 23.15 0.40 1.11
N ILE A 560 23.54 0.44 2.38
CA ILE A 560 22.74 1.03 3.45
C ILE A 560 22.52 2.52 3.18
N PHE A 561 23.55 3.23 2.71
CA PHE A 561 23.45 4.62 2.30
C PHE A 561 22.49 4.80 1.11
N ILE A 562 22.60 3.99 0.05
CA ILE A 562 21.71 4.05 -1.12
C ILE A 562 20.26 3.77 -0.71
N LEU A 563 20.03 2.78 0.16
CA LEU A 563 18.71 2.48 0.72
C LEU A 563 18.16 3.67 1.50
N TYR A 564 18.97 4.23 2.41
CA TYR A 564 18.61 5.41 3.20
C TYR A 564 18.28 6.61 2.30
N ALA A 565 19.16 6.93 1.34
CA ALA A 565 19.00 8.02 0.40
C ALA A 565 17.71 7.88 -0.41
N THR A 566 17.45 6.68 -0.95
CA THR A 566 16.25 6.39 -1.75
C THR A 566 14.97 6.54 -0.92
N GLN A 567 14.96 6.06 0.33
CA GLN A 567 13.83 6.22 1.25
C GLN A 567 13.63 7.69 1.64
N MET A 568 14.70 8.42 1.95
CA MET A 568 14.64 9.83 2.29
C MET A 568 14.05 10.66 1.14
N ILE A 569 14.54 10.46 -0.08
CA ILE A 569 14.02 11.11 -1.28
C ILE A 569 12.54 10.80 -1.49
N PHE A 570 12.15 9.52 -1.38
CA PHE A 570 10.76 9.12 -1.56
C PHE A 570 9.83 9.75 -0.54
N HIS A 571 10.16 9.71 0.75
CA HIS A 571 9.32 10.27 1.79
C HIS A 571 9.17 11.79 1.68
N MET A 572 10.20 12.47 1.21
CA MET A 572 10.13 13.92 0.95
C MET A 572 9.25 14.27 -0.25
N ASP A 573 9.35 13.52 -1.35
CA ASP A 573 8.46 13.70 -2.51
C ASP A 573 6.99 13.37 -2.15
N MET A 574 6.78 12.31 -1.37
CA MET A 574 5.45 11.95 -0.88
C MET A 574 4.88 13.00 0.08
N LEU A 575 5.71 13.59 0.95
CA LEU A 575 5.33 14.69 1.83
C LEU A 575 4.86 15.91 1.03
N TYR A 576 5.61 16.30 -0.01
CA TYR A 576 5.20 17.37 -0.92
C TYR A 576 3.83 17.07 -1.55
N MET A 577 3.67 15.88 -2.13
CA MET A 577 2.41 15.49 -2.76
C MET A 577 1.24 15.45 -1.76
N ASN A 578 1.48 15.04 -0.51
CA ASN A 578 0.47 15.08 0.56
C ASN A 578 0.01 16.51 0.83
N CYS A 579 0.94 17.46 0.93
CA CYS A 579 0.63 18.88 1.09
C CYS A 579 -0.22 19.40 -0.08
N VAL A 580 0.15 19.11 -1.33
CA VAL A 580 -0.63 19.49 -2.53
C VAL A 580 -2.05 18.91 -2.47
N CYS A 581 -2.18 17.63 -2.12
CA CYS A 581 -3.48 16.96 -2.00
C CYS A 581 -4.38 17.58 -0.91
N ILE A 582 -3.80 18.03 0.21
CA ILE A 582 -4.53 18.74 1.27
C ILE A 582 -4.95 20.13 0.79
N LEU A 583 -4.06 20.88 0.13
CA LEU A 583 -4.37 22.20 -0.42
C LEU A 583 -5.48 22.13 -1.49
N LYS A 584 -5.46 21.11 -2.34
CA LYS A 584 -6.56 20.81 -3.26
C LYS A 584 -7.90 20.64 -2.54
N ALA A 585 -7.93 19.91 -1.42
CA ALA A 585 -9.14 19.75 -0.63
C ALA A 585 -9.60 21.09 0.00
N CYS A 586 -8.67 21.95 0.41
CA CYS A 586 -8.98 23.29 0.90
C CYS A 586 -9.57 24.18 -0.21
N PHE A 587 -8.99 24.19 -1.42
CA PHE A 587 -9.55 24.91 -2.56
C PHE A 587 -10.95 24.41 -2.91
N LYS A 588 -11.14 23.09 -2.92
CA LYS A 588 -12.46 22.50 -3.15
C LYS A 588 -13.48 23.01 -2.13
N ARG A 589 -13.13 23.07 -0.84
CA ARG A 589 -14.03 23.56 0.20
C ARG A 589 -14.43 25.02 0.00
N ILE A 590 -13.50 25.88 -0.44
CA ILE A 590 -13.83 27.28 -0.79
C ILE A 590 -14.83 27.30 -1.94
N ASN A 591 -14.60 26.48 -2.96
CA ASN A 591 -15.49 26.38 -4.11
C ASN A 591 -16.90 25.91 -3.72
N ASP A 592 -16.99 24.88 -2.86
CA ASP A 592 -18.26 24.35 -2.36
C ASP A 592 -19.02 25.42 -1.53
N ASN A 593 -18.32 26.17 -0.67
CA ASN A 593 -18.93 27.27 0.10
C ASN A 593 -19.41 28.43 -0.79
N LEU A 594 -18.64 28.80 -1.83
CA LEU A 594 -19.08 29.79 -2.83
C LEU A 594 -20.33 29.32 -3.60
N GLY A 595 -20.42 28.02 -3.89
CA GLY A 595 -21.62 27.41 -4.47
C GLY A 595 -22.85 27.58 -3.58
N ASN A 596 -22.71 27.35 -2.27
CA ASN A 596 -23.81 27.55 -1.31
C ASN A 596 -24.29 29.01 -1.27
N ILE A 597 -23.37 29.98 -1.35
CA ILE A 597 -23.72 31.41 -1.42
C ILE A 597 -24.60 31.68 -2.65
N ARG A 598 -24.28 31.09 -3.81
CA ARG A 598 -25.09 31.21 -5.03
C ARG A 598 -26.50 30.65 -4.83
N GLU A 599 -26.63 29.45 -4.28
CA GLU A 599 -27.94 28.84 -4.04
C GLU A 599 -28.82 29.71 -3.13
N HIS A 600 -28.23 30.26 -2.06
CA HIS A 600 -28.94 31.19 -1.17
C HIS A 600 -29.36 32.51 -1.84
N THR A 601 -28.63 32.96 -2.87
CA THR A 601 -28.96 34.20 -3.59
C THR A 601 -30.09 33.98 -4.62
N MET A 602 -30.19 32.78 -5.19
CA MET A 602 -31.23 32.42 -6.16
C MET A 602 -32.61 32.19 -5.51
N ASP A 603 -32.64 31.70 -4.27
CA ASP A 603 -33.86 31.40 -3.51
C ASP A 603 -34.56 32.67 -2.94
N ASP A 604 -33.84 33.78 -2.86
CA ASP A 604 -34.26 35.03 -2.21
C ASP A 604 -35.21 35.91 -3.05
N LYS A 605 -35.59 35.51 -4.28
CA LYS A 605 -36.61 36.22 -5.08
C LYS A 605 -38.01 36.22 -4.44
N ALA A 606 -38.22 35.53 -3.33
CA ALA A 606 -39.54 35.32 -2.72
C ALA A 606 -39.85 36.10 -1.42
N HIS A 607 -38.88 36.64 -0.66
CA HIS A 607 -39.16 37.19 0.69
C HIS A 607 -38.38 38.48 1.05
N HIS A 608 -39.10 39.61 1.18
CA HIS A 608 -38.51 40.96 1.28
C HIS A 608 -38.17 41.49 2.70
N LEU A 609 -38.56 40.83 3.80
CA LEU A 609 -38.49 41.46 5.13
C LEU A 609 -37.20 41.20 5.96
N GLY A 610 -36.26 40.37 5.47
CA GLY A 610 -35.01 40.01 6.16
C GLY A 610 -33.70 40.39 5.43
N GLN A 611 -33.80 41.14 4.33
CA GLN A 611 -32.76 41.24 3.31
C GLN A 611 -31.45 41.92 3.79
N LYS A 612 -31.56 42.93 4.67
CA LYS A 612 -30.41 43.74 5.11
C LYS A 612 -29.49 43.05 6.14
N GLN A 613 -30.04 42.19 7.00
CA GLN A 613 -29.24 41.44 7.97
C GLN A 613 -28.59 40.20 7.32
N ARG A 614 -29.25 39.64 6.29
CA ARG A 614 -28.74 38.51 5.50
C ARG A 614 -27.65 38.92 4.51
N SER A 615 -27.76 40.09 3.86
CA SER A 615 -26.68 40.62 3.01
C SER A 615 -25.40 40.90 3.81
N LEU A 616 -25.53 41.39 5.05
CA LEU A 616 -24.41 41.60 5.95
C LEU A 616 -23.71 40.27 6.35
N PHE A 617 -24.48 39.21 6.57
CA PHE A 617 -23.96 37.87 6.84
C PHE A 617 -23.19 37.29 5.65
N LEU A 618 -23.76 37.37 4.43
CA LEU A 618 -23.10 36.92 3.20
C LEU A 618 -21.80 37.70 2.92
N LEU A 619 -21.79 39.00 3.20
CA LEU A 619 -20.59 39.83 3.07
C LEU A 619 -19.48 39.41 4.04
N ILE A 620 -19.82 39.10 5.29
CA ILE A 620 -18.87 38.59 6.29
C ILE A 620 -18.32 37.22 5.87
N GLU A 621 -19.18 36.34 5.38
CA GLU A 621 -18.79 35.01 4.89
C GLU A 621 -17.89 35.11 3.65
N LEU A 622 -18.21 35.99 2.70
CA LEU A 622 -17.39 36.23 1.51
C LEU A 622 -16.01 36.79 1.86
N LYS A 623 -15.93 37.78 2.76
CA LYS A 623 -14.65 38.31 3.29
C LYS A 623 -13.84 37.22 3.99
N ALA A 624 -14.49 36.29 4.67
CA ALA A 624 -13.83 35.16 5.29
C ALA A 624 -13.30 34.14 4.26
N LEU A 625 -14.01 33.90 3.16
CA LEU A 625 -13.58 33.03 2.06
C LEU A 625 -12.42 33.63 1.27
N GLU A 626 -12.47 34.93 0.97
CA GLU A 626 -11.39 35.67 0.31
C GLU A 626 -10.09 35.59 1.13
N LYS A 627 -10.15 35.87 2.44
CA LYS A 627 -9.01 35.73 3.36
C LYS A 627 -8.48 34.29 3.40
N GLN A 628 -9.36 33.29 3.36
CA GLN A 628 -8.95 31.88 3.31
C GLN A 628 -8.25 31.55 2.00
N TYR A 629 -8.76 32.01 0.86
CA TYR A 629 -8.12 31.82 -0.44
C TYR A 629 -6.73 32.46 -0.48
N LEU A 630 -6.60 33.69 0.01
CA LEU A 630 -5.31 34.39 0.08
C LEU A 630 -4.30 33.63 0.96
N MET A 631 -4.75 33.11 2.10
CA MET A 631 -3.91 32.28 2.97
C MET A 631 -3.46 30.99 2.27
N ILE A 632 -4.36 30.29 1.57
CA ILE A 632 -4.01 29.09 0.80
C ILE A 632 -3.04 29.42 -0.33
N SER A 633 -3.24 30.51 -1.07
CA SER A 633 -2.34 30.95 -2.14
C SER A 633 -0.93 31.27 -1.62
N ASN A 634 -0.83 31.98 -0.49
CA ASN A 634 0.45 32.20 0.19
C ASN A 634 1.10 30.88 0.63
N ILE A 635 0.31 29.90 1.09
CA ILE A 635 0.81 28.56 1.43
C ILE A 635 1.33 27.82 0.19
N VAL A 636 0.67 27.93 -0.98
CA VAL A 636 1.17 27.37 -2.25
C VAL A 636 2.52 27.98 -2.61
N GLN A 637 2.68 29.30 -2.48
CA GLN A 637 3.97 29.97 -2.72
C GLN A 637 5.05 29.52 -1.74
N MET A 638 4.72 29.41 -0.45
CA MET A 638 5.63 28.87 0.56
C MET A 638 6.01 27.41 0.25
N LEU A 639 5.06 26.58 -0.17
CA LEU A 639 5.28 25.19 -0.56
C LEU A 639 6.25 25.11 -1.75
N ASN A 640 6.03 25.90 -2.81
CA ASN A 640 6.93 25.98 -3.96
C ASN A 640 8.33 26.44 -3.54
N MET A 641 8.44 27.50 -2.74
CA MET A 641 9.74 28.00 -2.23
C MET A 641 10.49 26.90 -1.46
N VAL A 642 9.81 26.24 -0.52
CA VAL A 642 10.41 25.26 0.39
C VAL A 642 10.81 23.95 -0.32
N PHE A 643 10.04 23.48 -1.30
CA PHE A 643 10.35 22.21 -1.98
C PHE A 643 11.02 22.39 -3.35
N SER A 644 11.14 23.61 -3.88
CA SER A 644 11.64 23.88 -5.24
C SER A 644 12.97 23.21 -5.57
N LEU A 645 14.01 23.44 -4.76
CA LEU A 645 15.35 22.89 -4.98
C LEU A 645 15.36 21.37 -4.89
N GLN A 646 14.59 20.83 -3.95
CA GLN A 646 14.47 19.39 -3.75
C GLN A 646 13.76 18.73 -4.93
N LEU A 647 12.61 19.25 -5.35
CA LEU A 647 11.86 18.73 -6.50
C LEU A 647 12.66 18.82 -7.79
N LEU A 648 13.39 19.92 -8.00
CA LEU A 648 14.26 20.05 -9.17
C LEU A 648 15.33 18.95 -9.20
N ALA A 649 15.99 18.71 -8.06
CA ALA A 649 16.99 17.65 -7.97
C ALA A 649 16.39 16.25 -8.10
N THR A 650 15.18 16.01 -7.58
CA THR A 650 14.51 14.70 -7.73
C THR A 650 14.07 14.47 -9.17
N ILE A 651 13.60 15.49 -9.87
CA ILE A 651 13.27 15.41 -11.31
C ILE A 651 14.52 15.11 -12.13
N ILE A 652 15.61 15.85 -11.94
CA ILE A 652 16.88 15.59 -12.65
C ILE A 652 17.35 14.15 -12.37
N MET A 653 17.24 13.70 -11.13
CA MET A 653 17.60 12.33 -10.75
C MET A 653 16.71 11.30 -11.43
N THR A 654 15.37 11.47 -11.46
CA THR A 654 14.47 10.50 -12.10
C THR A 654 14.72 10.41 -13.60
N PHE A 655 14.92 11.53 -14.29
CA PHE A 655 15.30 11.54 -15.71
C PHE A 655 16.61 10.80 -15.95
N THR A 656 17.64 11.11 -15.15
CA THR A 656 18.95 10.45 -15.25
C THR A 656 18.81 8.94 -15.05
N GLN A 657 18.09 8.51 -14.01
CA GLN A 657 17.87 7.09 -13.72
C GLN A 657 17.08 6.39 -14.82
N ILE A 658 15.96 6.95 -15.29
CA ILE A 658 15.16 6.37 -16.38
C ILE A 658 16.03 6.21 -17.65
N THR A 659 16.83 7.23 -17.98
CA THR A 659 17.71 7.23 -19.16
C THR A 659 18.71 6.07 -19.11
N PHE A 660 19.44 5.95 -17.99
CA PHE A 660 20.43 4.89 -17.84
C PHE A 660 19.79 3.51 -17.72
N MET A 661 18.64 3.37 -17.06
CA MET A 661 17.92 2.10 -16.94
C MET A 661 17.44 1.60 -18.32
N LEU A 662 16.90 2.50 -19.15
CA LEU A 662 16.53 2.19 -20.54
C LEU A 662 17.76 1.88 -21.40
N TYR A 663 18.85 2.63 -21.24
CA TYR A 663 20.12 2.34 -21.91
C TYR A 663 20.64 0.94 -21.57
N PHE A 664 20.67 0.57 -20.28
CA PHE A 664 21.08 -0.77 -19.86
C PHE A 664 20.11 -1.84 -20.38
N TYR A 665 18.81 -1.54 -20.44
CA TYR A 665 17.82 -2.45 -21.01
C TYR A 665 18.08 -2.71 -22.50
N VAL A 666 18.34 -1.67 -23.29
CA VAL A 666 18.64 -1.76 -24.74
C VAL A 666 20.00 -2.44 -24.97
N LEU A 667 21.03 -2.06 -24.23
CA LEU A 667 22.36 -2.67 -24.33
C LEU A 667 22.29 -4.16 -23.99
N HIS A 668 21.50 -4.52 -22.98
CA HIS A 668 21.28 -5.89 -22.58
C HIS A 668 20.45 -6.68 -23.63
N TRP A 669 19.47 -6.04 -24.28
CA TRP A 669 18.72 -6.62 -25.39
C TRP A 669 19.59 -6.84 -26.65
N GLN A 670 20.50 -5.91 -26.95
CA GLN A 670 21.32 -5.93 -28.16
C GLN A 670 22.53 -6.89 -28.04
N MET A 671 23.12 -7.01 -26.85
CA MET A 671 24.23 -7.93 -26.57
C MET A 671 23.71 -9.36 -26.32
N ASN A 672 23.18 -10.03 -27.34
CA ASN A 672 22.70 -11.42 -27.27
C ASN A 672 23.85 -12.46 -27.05
N ILE A 673 24.82 -12.15 -26.18
CA ILE A 673 25.97 -12.97 -25.80
C ILE A 673 25.65 -13.65 -24.47
N SER A 674 25.26 -14.92 -24.61
CA SER A 674 25.15 -15.93 -23.59
C SER A 674 26.52 -16.27 -22.97
N ILE A 675 27.05 -15.45 -22.07
CA ILE A 675 28.29 -15.81 -21.33
C ILE A 675 28.16 -15.80 -19.80
N PHE A 676 27.04 -15.33 -19.19
CA PHE A 676 26.82 -15.59 -17.75
C PHE A 676 25.37 -15.99 -17.42
N HIS A 677 25.26 -17.10 -16.69
CA HIS A 677 24.08 -17.77 -16.15
C HIS A 677 23.08 -16.81 -15.48
N ILE A 678 21.77 -17.11 -15.58
CA ILE A 678 20.61 -16.81 -14.68
C ILE A 678 20.45 -15.38 -14.08
N ASP A 679 21.52 -14.71 -13.66
CA ASP A 679 21.62 -13.33 -13.16
C ASP A 679 21.07 -12.28 -14.15
N ASN A 680 21.13 -12.62 -15.45
CA ASN A 680 20.73 -11.75 -16.55
C ASN A 680 19.20 -11.48 -16.60
N TYR A 681 18.38 -12.49 -16.30
CA TYR A 681 16.92 -12.37 -16.36
C TYR A 681 16.36 -11.56 -15.18
N ILE A 682 16.94 -11.76 -13.98
CA ILE A 682 16.57 -11.01 -12.77
C ILE A 682 16.95 -9.55 -12.93
N CYS A 683 18.13 -9.26 -13.49
CA CYS A 683 18.54 -7.88 -13.76
C CYS A 683 17.54 -7.18 -14.70
N ARG A 684 17.08 -7.84 -15.78
CA ARG A 684 16.04 -7.29 -16.66
C ARG A 684 14.72 -7.00 -15.95
N ILE A 685 14.24 -7.95 -15.15
CA ILE A 685 12.98 -7.76 -14.40
C ILE A 685 13.11 -6.58 -13.46
N VAL A 686 14.21 -6.50 -12.71
CA VAL A 686 14.42 -5.44 -11.74
C VAL A 686 14.60 -4.07 -12.40
N LEU A 687 15.34 -3.99 -13.52
CA LEU A 687 15.44 -2.77 -14.33
C LEU A 687 14.07 -2.32 -14.85
N THR A 688 13.24 -3.27 -15.30
CA THR A 688 11.88 -3.00 -15.81
C THR A 688 10.97 -2.49 -14.69
N ILE A 689 10.98 -3.15 -13.53
CA ILE A 689 10.19 -2.76 -12.35
C ILE A 689 10.64 -1.39 -11.84
N SER A 690 11.95 -1.12 -11.75
CA SER A 690 12.49 0.18 -11.34
C SER A 690 12.10 1.30 -12.31
N THR A 691 12.10 1.02 -13.61
CA THR A 691 11.65 1.98 -14.63
C THR A 691 10.17 2.31 -14.45
N ILE A 692 9.30 1.29 -14.33
CA ILE A 692 7.86 1.46 -14.08
C ILE A 692 7.62 2.28 -12.81
N TYR A 693 8.40 2.03 -11.75
CA TYR A 693 8.32 2.76 -10.50
C TYR A 693 8.59 4.26 -10.66
N TYR A 694 9.71 4.64 -11.30
CA TYR A 694 10.05 6.04 -11.48
C TYR A 694 8.99 6.76 -12.34
N PHE A 695 8.42 6.09 -13.34
CA PHE A 695 7.29 6.61 -14.12
C PHE A 695 6.04 6.81 -13.27
N ILE A 696 5.60 5.80 -12.50
CA ILE A 696 4.42 5.91 -11.63
C ILE A 696 4.59 7.05 -10.63
N LYS A 697 5.77 7.16 -10.00
CA LYS A 697 6.09 8.24 -9.07
C LYS A 697 5.94 9.62 -9.71
N MET A 698 6.50 9.81 -10.90
CA MET A 698 6.40 11.08 -11.65
C MET A 698 4.95 11.40 -12.03
N VAL A 699 4.22 10.43 -12.59
CA VAL A 699 2.80 10.60 -12.96
C VAL A 699 1.95 10.99 -11.76
N LEU A 700 2.16 10.33 -10.61
CA LEU A 700 1.44 10.62 -9.38
C LEU A 700 1.71 12.04 -8.87
N MET A 701 2.96 12.52 -8.92
CA MET A 701 3.29 13.89 -8.52
C MET A 701 2.64 14.92 -9.44
N VAL A 702 2.78 14.75 -10.77
CA VAL A 702 2.18 15.65 -11.77
C VAL A 702 0.66 15.66 -11.64
N TRP A 703 0.03 14.49 -11.49
CA TRP A 703 -1.42 14.39 -11.30
C TRP A 703 -1.90 15.16 -10.06
N ALA A 704 -1.19 15.07 -8.94
CA ALA A 704 -1.56 15.82 -7.74
C ALA A 704 -1.47 17.34 -7.96
N CYS A 705 -0.42 17.80 -8.63
CA CYS A 705 -0.19 19.21 -8.95
C CYS A 705 -1.23 19.75 -9.93
N GLU A 706 -1.45 19.07 -11.05
CA GLU A 706 -2.40 19.46 -12.09
C GLU A 706 -3.81 19.57 -11.51
N THR A 707 -4.26 18.53 -10.82
CA THR A 707 -5.61 18.55 -10.24
C THR A 707 -5.77 19.52 -9.07
N GLY A 708 -4.68 19.96 -8.44
CA GLY A 708 -4.69 21.06 -7.47
C GLY A 708 -4.83 22.41 -8.16
N LYS A 709 -4.10 22.63 -9.26
CA LYS A 709 -4.16 23.83 -10.10
C LYS A 709 -5.54 23.99 -10.73
N ASP A 710 -6.10 22.92 -11.31
CA ASP A 710 -7.45 22.92 -11.88
C ASP A 710 -8.50 23.32 -10.84
N GLN A 711 -8.37 22.80 -9.62
CA GLN A 711 -9.29 23.13 -8.53
C GLN A 711 -9.18 24.60 -8.10
N ALA A 712 -7.99 25.20 -8.17
CA ALA A 712 -7.79 26.62 -7.91
C ALA A 712 -8.38 27.49 -9.03
N LEU A 713 -8.21 27.10 -10.30
CA LEU A 713 -8.79 27.79 -11.46
C LEU A 713 -10.33 27.75 -11.45
N GLN A 714 -10.93 26.63 -11.02
CA GLN A 714 -12.39 26.50 -10.86
C GLN A 714 -13.00 27.53 -9.89
N ILE A 715 -12.22 28.03 -8.92
CA ILE A 715 -12.72 29.07 -8.00
C ILE A 715 -12.99 30.35 -8.79
N GLY A 716 -12.15 30.69 -9.77
CA GLY A 716 -12.36 31.86 -10.63
C GLY A 716 -13.66 31.76 -11.43
N THR A 717 -13.97 30.59 -11.98
CA THR A 717 -15.23 30.38 -12.70
C THR A 717 -16.44 30.49 -11.77
N THR A 718 -16.37 29.92 -10.56
CA THR A 718 -17.47 29.98 -9.59
C THR A 718 -17.68 31.40 -9.06
N VAL A 719 -16.61 32.17 -8.81
CA VAL A 719 -16.71 33.59 -8.42
C VAL A 719 -17.39 34.40 -9.53
N HIS A 720 -17.05 34.15 -10.79
CA HIS A 720 -17.70 34.81 -11.93
C HIS A 720 -19.20 34.47 -12.02
N ASP A 721 -19.56 33.19 -11.83
CA ASP A 721 -20.95 32.76 -11.80
C ASP A 721 -21.76 33.42 -10.68
N VAL A 722 -21.18 33.50 -9.47
CA VAL A 722 -21.80 34.16 -8.31
C VAL A 722 -21.96 35.66 -8.59
N LEU A 723 -20.93 36.31 -9.13
CA LEU A 723 -20.94 37.74 -9.50
C LEU A 723 -22.09 38.09 -10.46
N ASN A 724 -22.39 37.20 -11.41
CA ASN A 724 -23.47 37.38 -12.37
C ASN A 724 -24.88 37.13 -11.78
N SER A 725 -24.96 36.47 -10.62
CA SER A 725 -26.23 36.09 -9.97
C SER A 725 -26.68 37.01 -8.83
N VAL A 726 -25.76 37.81 -8.27
CA VAL A 726 -26.03 38.73 -7.16
C VAL A 726 -26.52 40.06 -7.73
N ASP A 727 -27.48 40.71 -7.07
CA ASP A 727 -27.93 42.07 -7.42
C ASP A 727 -27.33 43.17 -6.53
N ASP A 728 -26.94 42.83 -5.30
CA ASP A 728 -26.36 43.75 -4.31
C ASP A 728 -25.01 44.34 -4.78
N ASN A 729 -24.91 45.67 -4.80
CA ASN A 729 -23.73 46.38 -5.28
C ASN A 729 -22.51 46.20 -4.38
N GLU A 730 -22.68 46.12 -3.06
CA GLU A 730 -21.56 45.97 -2.11
C GLU A 730 -20.94 44.58 -2.23
N ILE A 731 -21.78 43.54 -2.37
CA ILE A 731 -21.33 42.16 -2.61
C ILE A 731 -20.68 42.04 -4.00
N LYS A 732 -21.21 42.70 -5.04
CA LYS A 732 -20.57 42.76 -6.37
C LYS A 732 -19.17 43.37 -6.31
N TRP A 733 -18.98 44.45 -5.54
CA TRP A 733 -17.67 45.08 -5.39
C TRP A 733 -16.65 44.14 -4.73
N GLU A 734 -17.01 43.44 -3.66
CA GLU A 734 -16.12 42.46 -3.03
C GLU A 734 -15.84 41.24 -3.94
N LEU A 735 -16.83 40.75 -4.69
CA LEU A 735 -16.61 39.68 -5.67
C LEU A 735 -15.68 40.10 -6.81
N ARG A 736 -15.74 41.37 -7.24
CA ARG A 736 -14.77 41.92 -8.21
C ARG A 736 -13.36 41.98 -7.63
N LEU A 737 -13.22 42.40 -6.38
CA LEU A 737 -11.92 42.40 -5.67
C LEU A 737 -11.35 40.98 -5.56
N PHE A 738 -12.21 40.02 -5.20
CA PHE A 738 -11.82 38.62 -5.09
C PHE A 738 -11.43 38.03 -6.46
N SER A 739 -12.18 38.31 -7.52
CA SER A 739 -11.82 37.91 -8.89
C SER A 739 -10.47 38.50 -9.32
N LEU A 740 -10.21 39.76 -8.97
CA LEU A 740 -8.94 40.43 -9.28
C LEU A 740 -7.77 39.76 -8.53
N GLN A 741 -7.98 39.36 -7.27
CA GLN A 741 -6.98 38.61 -6.51
C GLN A 741 -6.70 37.23 -7.10
N ILE A 742 -7.72 36.52 -7.58
CA ILE A 742 -7.56 35.23 -8.27
C ILE A 742 -6.74 35.42 -9.55
N MET A 743 -7.00 36.47 -10.33
CA MET A 743 -6.26 36.78 -11.55
C MET A 743 -4.78 37.12 -11.31
N HIS A 744 -4.48 37.88 -10.25
CA HIS A 744 -3.10 38.30 -9.96
C HIS A 744 -2.25 37.23 -9.27
N ARG A 745 -2.86 36.18 -8.71
CA ARG A 745 -2.17 35.13 -7.97
C ARG A 745 -2.20 33.82 -8.75
N ASP A 746 -1.08 33.51 -9.38
CA ASP A 746 -0.90 32.23 -10.05
C ASP A 746 -0.64 31.11 -9.01
N ASN A 747 -1.64 30.25 -8.79
CA ASN A 747 -1.56 29.07 -7.94
C ASN A 747 -1.00 27.85 -8.70
N THR A 748 0.03 28.07 -9.52
CA THR A 748 0.74 27.01 -10.22
C THR A 748 1.74 26.34 -9.28
N PHE A 749 1.71 25.01 -9.21
CA PHE A 749 2.69 24.22 -8.47
C PHE A 749 3.96 24.06 -9.33
N SER A 750 5.10 24.53 -8.82
CA SER A 750 6.34 24.57 -9.59
C SER A 750 7.58 24.23 -8.76
N ALA A 751 8.57 23.67 -9.43
CA ALA A 751 9.93 23.54 -8.94
C ALA A 751 10.77 24.67 -9.56
N LYS A 752 10.82 25.84 -8.88
CA LYS A 752 11.46 27.06 -9.39
C LYS A 752 10.77 27.55 -10.68
N SER A 753 11.43 27.51 -11.84
CA SER A 753 10.86 27.91 -13.15
C SER A 753 10.15 26.77 -13.88
N LEU A 754 10.17 25.54 -13.35
CA LEU A 754 9.56 24.37 -13.98
C LEU A 754 8.16 24.10 -13.43
N THR A 755 7.15 24.17 -14.29
CA THR A 755 5.76 23.86 -13.93
C THR A 755 5.56 22.34 -13.83
N MET A 756 4.89 21.88 -12.78
CA MET A 756 4.62 20.46 -12.53
C MET A 756 3.31 20.03 -13.20
N ASP A 757 3.23 20.14 -14.53
CA ASP A 757 2.01 19.93 -15.31
C ASP A 757 2.13 18.79 -16.34
N ALA A 758 1.08 18.58 -17.13
CA ALA A 758 1.06 17.54 -18.17
C ALA A 758 2.18 17.70 -19.21
N THR A 759 2.73 18.90 -19.42
CA THR A 759 3.82 19.13 -20.38
C THR A 759 5.10 18.41 -19.95
N LEU A 760 5.37 18.33 -18.63
CA LEU A 760 6.48 17.55 -18.07
C LEU A 760 6.35 16.06 -18.42
N LEU A 761 5.11 15.53 -18.45
CA LEU A 761 4.84 14.14 -18.83
C LEU A 761 4.96 13.94 -20.35
N THR A 762 4.52 14.91 -21.16
CA THR A 762 4.73 14.86 -22.62
C THR A 762 6.20 14.90 -22.99
N ALA A 763 7.02 15.68 -22.27
CA ALA A 763 8.47 15.68 -22.45
C ALA A 763 9.09 14.32 -22.13
N LEU A 764 8.62 13.63 -21.08
CA LEU A 764 9.02 12.24 -20.76
C LEU A 764 8.58 11.24 -21.83
N GLN A 765 7.34 11.35 -22.32
CA GLN A 765 6.82 10.47 -23.37
C GLN A 765 7.59 10.65 -24.67
N LEU A 766 7.76 11.90 -25.11
CA LEU A 766 8.47 12.25 -26.34
C LEU A 766 9.94 11.83 -26.26
N PHE A 767 10.60 12.00 -25.10
CA PHE A 767 11.92 11.44 -24.82
C PHE A 767 11.95 9.90 -24.91
N SER A 768 10.98 9.20 -24.30
CA SER A 768 10.91 7.73 -24.37
C SER A 768 10.65 7.20 -25.79
N LEU A 769 9.89 7.94 -26.60
CA LEU A 769 9.54 7.61 -27.98
C LEU A 769 10.70 7.88 -28.94
N GLN A 770 11.44 8.96 -28.72
CA GLN A 770 12.68 9.29 -29.44
C GLN A 770 13.81 8.28 -29.20
N ILE A 771 13.84 7.63 -28.04
CA ILE A 771 14.77 6.50 -27.79
C ILE A 771 14.36 5.24 -28.58
N LEU A 772 13.06 5.07 -28.86
CA LEU A 772 12.50 3.89 -29.52
C LEU A 772 12.51 3.97 -31.07
N HIS A 773 12.34 5.17 -31.65
CA HIS A 773 12.30 5.41 -33.10
C HIS A 773 13.60 6.09 -33.58
N ARG A 774 14.24 5.50 -34.58
CA ARG A 774 15.65 5.75 -34.98
C ARG A 774 15.86 6.98 -35.91
N ASP A 775 17.14 7.35 -36.00
CA ASP A 775 17.91 8.23 -36.90
C ASP A 775 17.88 9.76 -36.65
N ASN A 776 19.09 10.30 -36.44
CA ASN A 776 19.38 11.60 -35.81
C ASN A 776 19.83 12.65 -36.81
N THR A 777 19.45 13.92 -36.57
CA THR A 777 20.17 15.10 -37.10
C THR A 777 19.90 16.41 -36.33
N PHE A 778 21.00 17.12 -35.97
CA PHE A 778 21.26 18.58 -35.73
C PHE A 778 20.49 19.37 -34.63
N SER A 779 20.89 20.56 -34.10
CA SER A 779 22.14 21.34 -33.86
C SER A 779 21.79 22.65 -33.11
N ALA A 780 22.71 23.15 -32.27
CA ALA A 780 23.01 24.56 -31.88
C ALA A 780 22.34 25.34 -30.70
N LYS A 781 23.26 25.90 -29.89
CA LYS A 781 23.43 27.28 -29.33
C LYS A 781 22.64 27.84 -28.12
N SER A 782 23.44 28.08 -27.07
CA SER A 782 23.58 29.22 -26.12
C SER A 782 22.44 29.60 -25.16
N LEU A 783 22.85 29.85 -23.91
CA LEU A 783 22.15 29.57 -22.65
C LEU A 783 21.48 30.79 -21.97
N ILE A 784 20.23 30.58 -21.55
CA ILE A 784 19.55 31.18 -20.38
C ILE A 784 18.90 30.02 -19.58
N MET A 785 18.68 30.18 -18.27
CA MET A 785 18.37 29.09 -17.32
C MET A 785 16.86 28.82 -17.14
N ASP A 786 16.17 28.28 -18.15
CA ASP A 786 14.72 28.00 -18.19
C ASP A 786 14.35 26.59 -18.74
N ALA A 787 13.08 26.30 -19.06
CA ALA A 787 12.65 24.99 -19.57
C ALA A 787 13.38 24.55 -20.87
N THR A 788 13.95 25.51 -21.58
CA THR A 788 14.89 25.29 -22.70
C THR A 788 16.22 24.69 -22.25
N LEU A 789 16.72 25.00 -21.04
CA LEU A 789 17.90 24.37 -20.44
C LEU A 789 17.63 22.90 -20.09
N LEU A 790 16.46 22.58 -19.53
CA LEU A 790 16.10 21.18 -19.25
C LEU A 790 15.97 20.39 -20.54
N THR A 791 15.34 20.94 -21.57
CA THR A 791 15.30 20.31 -22.91
C THR A 791 16.66 20.27 -23.58
N ALA A 792 17.60 21.18 -23.27
CA ALA A 792 18.99 21.12 -23.71
C ALA A 792 19.85 20.14 -22.89
N ILE A 793 19.56 19.91 -21.60
CA ILE A 793 20.22 18.89 -20.76
C ILE A 793 19.71 17.51 -21.13
N VAL A 794 18.39 17.34 -21.24
CA VAL A 794 17.77 16.11 -21.75
C VAL A 794 18.21 15.89 -23.20
N GLY A 795 18.23 16.93 -24.03
CA GLY A 795 18.73 16.92 -25.40
C GLY A 795 20.19 16.48 -25.44
N SER A 796 21.09 17.13 -24.71
CA SER A 796 22.53 16.80 -24.69
C SER A 796 22.83 15.41 -24.11
N VAL A 797 22.15 15.00 -23.04
CA VAL A 797 22.23 13.62 -22.51
C VAL A 797 21.74 12.63 -23.57
N SER A 798 20.67 12.95 -24.32
CA SER A 798 20.21 12.14 -25.46
C SER A 798 21.25 12.11 -26.58
N THR A 799 21.84 13.25 -26.92
CA THR A 799 22.88 13.36 -27.96
C THR A 799 24.10 12.53 -27.58
N TYR A 800 24.58 12.64 -26.34
CA TYR A 800 25.69 11.83 -25.83
C TYR A 800 25.34 10.34 -25.82
N LEU A 801 24.11 9.96 -25.44
CA LEU A 801 23.65 8.57 -25.45
C LEU A 801 23.59 8.00 -26.87
N LEU A 802 23.08 8.78 -27.83
CA LEU A 802 22.96 8.40 -29.23
C LEU A 802 24.33 8.33 -29.92
N ILE A 803 25.24 9.25 -29.59
CA ILE A 803 26.65 9.20 -30.01
C ILE A 803 27.31 7.93 -29.44
N LEU A 804 27.07 7.59 -28.17
CA LEU A 804 27.60 6.38 -27.54
C LEU A 804 27.07 5.10 -28.21
N ILE A 805 25.77 5.07 -28.55
CA ILE A 805 25.12 3.97 -29.29
C ILE A 805 25.67 3.86 -30.72
N GLN A 806 25.95 4.98 -31.39
CA GLN A 806 26.58 5.00 -32.71
C GLN A 806 28.01 4.47 -32.66
N PHE A 807 28.82 4.88 -31.69
CA PHE A 807 30.17 4.32 -31.49
C PHE A 807 30.15 2.82 -31.18
N LEU A 808 29.17 2.34 -30.42
CA LEU A 808 28.95 0.91 -30.13
C LEU A 808 28.57 0.10 -31.38
N LYS A 809 27.72 0.64 -32.27
CA LYS A 809 27.37 0.01 -33.56
C LYS A 809 28.54 0.01 -34.55
N MET A 810 29.34 1.07 -34.57
CA MET A 810 30.49 1.22 -35.48
C MET A 810 31.58 0.19 -35.19
N LYS A 811 31.82 -0.18 -33.92
CA LYS A 811 32.78 -1.23 -33.55
C LYS A 811 32.34 -2.63 -34.00
N TYR A 812 31.06 -2.97 -33.83
CA TYR A 812 30.51 -4.26 -34.31
C TYR A 812 30.59 -4.41 -35.82
N TYR A 813 30.40 -3.31 -36.57
CA TYR A 813 30.57 -3.30 -38.02
C TYR A 813 32.04 -3.49 -38.42
N CYS A 814 32.98 -2.83 -37.75
CA CYS A 814 34.41 -3.01 -38.02
C CYS A 814 34.91 -4.41 -37.65
N ASP A 815 34.49 -4.98 -36.52
CA ASP A 815 34.90 -6.34 -36.11
C ASP A 815 34.34 -7.41 -37.07
N ASP A 816 33.12 -7.21 -37.58
CA ASP A 816 32.45 -8.11 -38.54
C ASP A 816 32.99 -7.95 -39.99
N GLU A 817 33.43 -6.74 -40.36
CA GLU A 817 34.11 -6.45 -41.62
C GLU A 817 35.55 -6.97 -41.63
N ILE A 818 36.27 -6.88 -40.50
CA ILE A 818 37.59 -7.52 -40.33
C ILE A 818 37.45 -9.05 -40.36
N ALA A 819 36.45 -9.64 -39.70
CA ALA A 819 36.20 -11.08 -39.74
C ALA A 819 35.83 -11.59 -41.15
N ARG A 820 35.05 -10.81 -41.92
CA ARG A 820 34.72 -11.11 -43.34
C ARG A 820 35.92 -10.95 -44.27
N ASN A 821 36.76 -9.95 -44.05
CA ASN A 821 37.98 -9.76 -44.85
C ASN A 821 39.04 -10.83 -44.55
N VAL A 822 39.16 -11.30 -43.30
CA VAL A 822 40.07 -12.41 -42.95
C VAL A 822 39.59 -13.75 -43.52
N THR A 823 38.28 -14.00 -43.59
CA THR A 823 37.73 -15.23 -44.20
C THR A 823 37.82 -15.23 -45.73
N GLN A 824 37.80 -14.07 -46.40
CA GLN A 824 38.07 -13.98 -47.84
C GLN A 824 39.54 -14.11 -48.22
N ILE A 825 40.48 -13.90 -47.29
CA ILE A 825 41.93 -14.08 -47.54
C ILE A 825 42.37 -15.54 -47.34
N ILE A 826 41.56 -16.37 -46.67
CA ILE A 826 41.87 -17.78 -46.36
C ILE A 826 41.23 -18.75 -47.38
N HIS A 827 40.60 -18.26 -48.46
CA HIS A 827 39.96 -19.09 -49.47
C HIS A 827 40.53 -18.95 -50.87
#